data_AF-A0A2V2N8H0-F1
#
_entry.id   AF-A0A2V2N8H0-F1
#
_cell.length_a   1.000
_cell.length_b   1.000
_cell.length_c   1.000
_cell.angle_alpha   90.00
_cell.angle_beta   90.00
_cell.angle_gamma   90.00
#
_symmetry.space_group_name_H-M   'P 1'
#
loop_
_entity.id
_entity.type
_entity.pdbx_description
1 polymer ?
#
loop_
_entity_poly.entity_id
_entity_poly.type
_entity_poly.pdbx_seq_one_letter_code
_entity_poly.pdbx_strand_id
1 'polypeptide(L)'
;MLSGGVHMQRNIWIILLIFILFGCGGLAVSADRMDSTSGHDLYTKVLANNNKYVNQGSSEPDVETNPSALSSMENVPDVCSSSPGSWMDISMPATITCPGYYRISNDYTALNTSETGVTIVSSNVILDGNGHTFFGNDLSETKGVVVQSDSNSTYQGVVIQNFRTNQSWRGIVYAALSGAIYNTTHTGGRVGIQASGDNNQIIGNVVQNQRSGIKILGTNYTVQNNQVYNTTICFDIQGYTLPHFLHHIDRSNLVDGKPIVYYSNQSDFTVQTDTEPAMIIIANCRNVTVQNISVNNSYIGYQFVWDNQIHIENISDARSMYGMVALSVQNGSFSNSSFIGNWDGTDIQDGVNLSFSNISIKNPTLSGLWIYNSTPITITGSSVKDARSDLYPYPIPGIMASGCDKVDIKKSSVSNTSDFGIGISNSSHVILDDVLVTKNGLLSSEWSYFDKAGIAIQNTFDFSVKNSRITHNYDGLFLRNVTIGNISGNTISENQQSGLIANTITNTILYNNIFNNSANVLIDQYSQNNIWNISLTSGTNIVGGPNLGGNFWATPNSTGFSQTHADRGDGICTGSFTLAPGQTDYLPLAVWSHPLTAGFDGNVTQGVPPLSVLFTDTSSGQPTHWNWNFGDGSVSHEQNPVHTYSGIGRYTVTLEVTDSTGRSDIIRKPGFIVTNGGRVSGPNGMIWISSTPSDALVYVDGAYLGVTPLQSVGVPAGIRQVHVTKDGYHDWTGYVQVRQGVFSYVPKVVLWPN
;
A
#
# COMPACT_ATOMS: atom_id res chain seq x y z
N MET A 1 -5.16 57.36 20.93
CA MET A 1 -3.68 57.30 21.09
C MET A 1 -3.18 56.23 20.13
N LEU A 2 -2.15 56.62 19.39
CA LEU A 2 -1.33 55.94 18.38
C LEU A 2 -1.04 54.45 18.71
N SER A 3 -0.77 53.50 17.79
CA SER A 3 -0.54 53.53 16.33
C SER A 3 -0.30 52.10 15.80
N GLY A 4 -0.71 51.86 14.55
CA GLY A 4 0.01 51.04 13.55
C GLY A 4 -0.22 49.52 13.62
N GLY A 5 -0.50 48.80 12.53
CA GLY A 5 -0.52 49.16 11.11
C GLY A 5 -0.78 47.89 10.29
N VAL A 6 -1.68 48.02 9.33
CA VAL A 6 -2.12 47.03 8.34
C VAL A 6 -1.04 46.82 7.28
N HIS A 7 -0.87 45.59 6.78
CA HIS A 7 -0.63 45.35 5.34
C HIS A 7 -1.10 43.94 4.88
N MET A 8 -2.23 43.95 4.15
CA MET A 8 -2.61 43.20 2.94
C MET A 8 -2.58 41.65 2.97
N GLN A 9 -3.75 40.99 2.96
CA GLN A 9 -4.58 40.66 1.78
C GLN A 9 -3.86 39.90 0.64
N ARG A 10 -4.22 38.63 0.42
CA ARG A 10 -5.03 38.16 -0.73
C ARG A 10 -5.30 36.65 -0.66
N ASN A 11 -6.54 36.29 -0.99
CA ASN A 11 -7.11 34.96 -1.25
C ASN A 11 -8.13 34.42 -0.23
N ILE A 12 -9.06 35.29 0.17
CA ILE A 12 -10.45 34.91 0.43
C ILE A 12 -11.21 35.29 -0.85
N TRP A 13 -11.52 34.32 -1.71
CA TRP A 13 -12.63 34.29 -2.67
C TRP A 13 -12.57 32.91 -3.35
N ILE A 14 -13.18 31.89 -2.71
CA ILE A 14 -13.64 30.59 -3.27
C ILE A 14 -14.31 29.69 -2.18
N ILE A 15 -14.31 30.06 -0.90
CA ILE A 15 -14.84 29.20 0.20
C ILE A 15 -16.31 29.52 0.60
N LEU A 16 -17.00 30.44 -0.08
CA LEU A 16 -18.36 30.87 0.30
C LEU A 16 -19.50 30.28 -0.54
N LEU A 17 -19.29 29.12 -1.17
CA LEU A 17 -20.33 28.39 -1.91
C LEU A 17 -20.64 26.97 -1.36
N ILE A 18 -20.00 26.53 -0.27
CA ILE A 18 -20.20 25.16 0.27
C ILE A 18 -20.98 25.13 1.60
N PHE A 19 -21.25 26.28 2.22
CA PHE A 19 -21.96 26.34 3.51
C PHE A 19 -23.50 26.50 3.45
N ILE A 20 -24.14 26.23 2.30
CA ILE A 20 -25.62 26.27 2.16
C ILE A 20 -26.26 24.88 2.00
N LEU A 21 -25.50 23.78 1.96
CA LEU A 21 -26.07 22.44 1.70
C LEU A 21 -26.24 21.49 2.89
N PHE A 22 -25.81 21.83 4.12
CA PHE A 22 -26.12 20.99 5.29
C PHE A 22 -26.50 21.83 6.50
N GLY A 23 -27.81 21.82 6.77
CA GLY A 23 -28.43 22.51 7.89
C GLY A 23 -28.35 21.70 9.18
N CYS A 24 -28.11 22.46 10.25
CA CYS A 24 -28.51 22.26 11.65
C CYS A 24 -27.79 21.22 12.52
N GLY A 25 -27.14 21.77 13.56
CA GLY A 25 -27.43 21.35 14.93
C GLY A 25 -26.23 21.00 15.78
N GLY A 26 -25.46 22.01 16.22
CA GLY A 26 -24.49 21.82 17.30
C GLY A 26 -25.19 21.65 18.65
N LEU A 27 -24.72 20.70 19.45
CA LEU A 27 -24.85 20.68 20.91
C LEU A 27 -23.63 19.93 21.49
N ALA A 28 -22.82 20.65 22.25
CA ALA A 28 -21.73 20.12 23.04
C ALA A 28 -22.30 19.31 24.23
N VAL A 29 -21.82 18.08 24.43
CA VAL A 29 -22.03 17.30 25.66
C VAL A 29 -20.70 16.69 26.12
N SER A 30 -20.53 16.70 27.43
CA SER A 30 -19.33 16.47 28.23
C SER A 30 -18.61 15.14 28.01
N ALA A 31 -17.29 15.22 28.08
CA ALA A 31 -16.35 14.11 28.09
C ALA A 31 -16.55 13.20 29.31
N ASP A 32 -16.89 11.94 29.05
CA ASP A 32 -16.58 10.80 29.90
C ASP A 32 -15.76 9.79 29.08
N ARG A 33 -14.71 9.26 29.70
CA ARG A 33 -13.70 8.35 29.14
C ARG A 33 -14.33 7.21 28.33
N MET A 34 -14.18 7.23 27.01
CA MET A 34 -14.50 6.08 26.15
C MET A 34 -13.22 5.32 25.79
N ASP A 35 -13.29 4.01 26.01
CA ASP A 35 -12.24 3.02 25.79
C ASP A 35 -12.00 2.79 24.27
N SER A 36 -10.83 2.26 23.96
CA SER A 36 -10.16 1.97 22.68
C SER A 36 -10.91 1.16 21.61
N THR A 37 -12.24 1.04 21.69
CA THR A 37 -13.06 0.15 20.83
C THR A 37 -14.30 0.82 20.22
N SER A 38 -14.77 1.98 20.70
CA SER A 38 -16.13 2.44 20.38
C SER A 38 -16.31 3.36 19.15
N GLY A 39 -15.22 3.86 18.55
CA GLY A 39 -15.31 4.91 17.50
C GLY A 39 -15.77 4.44 16.11
N HIS A 40 -15.50 3.18 15.75
CA HIS A 40 -15.92 2.56 14.48
C HIS A 40 -16.73 1.28 14.67
N ASP A 41 -17.07 0.99 15.93
CA ASP A 41 -18.02 -0.04 16.34
C ASP A 41 -19.43 0.22 15.75
N LEU A 42 -19.72 1.40 15.21
CA LEU A 42 -21.03 1.73 14.66
C LEU A 42 -21.26 1.26 13.21
N TYR A 43 -20.21 1.08 12.39
CA TYR A 43 -20.40 0.66 10.99
C TYR A 43 -20.23 -0.85 10.76
N THR A 44 -19.46 -1.56 11.59
CA THR A 44 -19.26 -3.02 11.48
C THR A 44 -20.00 -3.85 12.54
N LYS A 45 -20.50 -3.27 13.65
CA LYS A 45 -21.50 -3.96 14.50
C LYS A 45 -22.84 -4.15 13.80
N VAL A 46 -23.05 -3.48 12.67
CA VAL A 46 -24.18 -3.71 11.76
C VAL A 46 -24.06 -5.05 11.04
N LEU A 47 -22.97 -5.82 11.19
CA LEU A 47 -22.86 -7.18 10.65
C LEU A 47 -22.45 -8.27 11.67
N ALA A 48 -21.92 -7.95 12.86
CA ALA A 48 -21.30 -9.00 13.70
C ALA A 48 -21.64 -9.10 15.20
N ASN A 49 -22.31 -8.15 15.88
CA ASN A 49 -22.69 -8.37 17.29
C ASN A 49 -23.73 -7.36 17.81
N ASN A 50 -24.94 -7.85 18.17
CA ASN A 50 -25.45 -7.68 19.54
C ASN A 50 -26.82 -8.34 19.77
N ASN A 51 -26.79 -9.38 20.60
CA ASN A 51 -27.91 -9.78 21.44
C ASN A 51 -27.73 -9.12 22.82
N LYS A 52 -27.74 -7.78 22.87
CA LYS A 52 -27.84 -6.90 24.07
C LYS A 52 -27.55 -5.45 23.66
N TYR A 53 -28.25 -4.48 24.26
CA TYR A 53 -28.24 -3.03 23.97
C TYR A 53 -29.23 -2.56 22.89
N VAL A 54 -30.50 -2.72 23.24
CA VAL A 54 -31.57 -1.80 22.86
C VAL A 54 -31.29 -0.44 23.54
N ASN A 55 -31.44 0.64 22.78
CA ASN A 55 -31.33 2.07 23.17
C ASN A 55 -29.92 2.63 23.39
N GLN A 56 -29.40 3.40 22.41
CA GLN A 56 -29.21 4.86 22.55
C GLN A 56 -28.71 5.50 21.23
N GLY A 57 -29.22 6.70 20.95
CA GLY A 57 -29.15 7.36 19.66
C GLY A 57 -27.76 7.82 19.24
N SER A 58 -27.39 7.48 18.00
CA SER A 58 -26.42 8.23 17.21
C SER A 58 -26.89 8.20 15.75
N SER A 59 -26.82 9.35 15.09
CA SER A 59 -27.33 9.60 13.75
C SER A 59 -26.25 9.34 12.71
N GLU A 60 -26.28 8.16 12.10
CA GLU A 60 -25.75 7.93 10.75
C GLU A 60 -26.91 7.67 9.78
N PRO A 61 -26.79 8.04 8.49
CA PRO A 61 -28.00 8.26 7.73
C PRO A 61 -28.72 7.01 7.18
N ASP A 62 -28.14 5.81 7.05
CA ASP A 62 -28.75 4.77 6.19
C ASP A 62 -28.79 3.33 6.72
N VAL A 63 -28.54 3.12 8.02
CA VAL A 63 -28.76 1.82 8.68
C VAL A 63 -30.04 1.89 9.51
N GLU A 64 -31.19 1.79 8.85
CA GLU A 64 -32.42 1.38 9.52
C GLU A 64 -32.58 -0.13 9.37
N THR A 65 -32.12 -0.86 10.38
CA THR A 65 -32.46 -2.26 10.58
C THR A 65 -33.88 -2.37 11.09
N ASN A 66 -34.65 -3.23 10.44
CA ASN A 66 -35.97 -3.76 10.81
C ASN A 66 -37.20 -2.90 10.38
N PRO A 67 -38.05 -3.40 9.45
CA PRO A 67 -39.35 -2.79 9.13
C PRO A 67 -40.36 -2.83 10.30
N SER A 68 -39.99 -3.39 11.45
CA SER A 68 -40.86 -3.77 12.57
C SER A 68 -41.46 -2.61 13.37
N ALA A 69 -41.30 -1.35 12.94
CA ALA A 69 -41.88 -0.20 13.59
C ALA A 69 -42.36 0.87 12.60
N LEU A 70 -43.11 0.46 11.57
CA LEU A 70 -43.93 1.43 10.85
C LEU A 70 -45.21 1.66 11.65
N SER A 71 -45.20 2.73 12.46
CA SER A 71 -46.40 3.23 13.12
C SER A 71 -47.50 3.42 12.09
N SER A 72 -48.65 2.80 12.35
CA SER A 72 -49.88 2.94 11.58
C SER A 72 -50.17 4.42 11.33
N MET A 73 -50.18 4.86 10.08
CA MET A 73 -50.76 6.15 9.76
C MET A 73 -52.28 6.04 9.77
N GLU A 74 -52.88 6.91 10.59
CA GLU A 74 -54.31 7.13 10.70
C GLU A 74 -54.90 7.71 9.40
N ASN A 75 -56.08 7.22 9.02
CA ASN A 75 -57.01 7.79 8.03
C ASN A 75 -56.68 7.64 6.52
N VAL A 76 -56.03 6.56 6.10
CA VAL A 76 -56.00 6.19 4.68
C VAL A 76 -57.19 5.26 4.36
N PRO A 77 -57.94 5.46 3.25
CA PRO A 77 -59.06 4.60 2.90
C PRO A 77 -58.65 3.13 2.76
N ASP A 78 -59.35 2.24 3.48
CA ASP A 78 -59.27 0.81 3.22
C ASP A 78 -60.11 0.47 1.99
N VAL A 79 -59.48 -0.10 0.97
CA VAL A 79 -60.14 -0.45 -0.31
C VAL A 79 -60.88 -1.78 -0.23
N CYS A 80 -60.86 -2.45 0.93
CA CYS A 80 -61.49 -3.74 1.10
C CYS A 80 -63.03 -3.67 1.23
N SER A 81 -63.70 -4.18 0.21
CA SER A 81 -65.14 -4.45 0.22
C SER A 81 -65.41 -5.92 -0.12
N SER A 82 -65.03 -6.87 0.75
CA SER A 82 -65.09 -8.33 0.54
C SER A 82 -64.25 -8.88 -0.63
N SER A 83 -63.59 -10.03 -0.44
CA SER A 83 -62.59 -10.61 -1.37
C SER A 83 -63.03 -10.58 -2.84
N PRO A 84 -62.48 -9.67 -3.66
CA PRO A 84 -62.98 -9.45 -5.01
C PRO A 84 -62.47 -10.53 -5.95
N GLY A 85 -63.37 -11.12 -6.73
CA GLY A 85 -63.01 -11.95 -7.88
C GLY A 85 -62.59 -11.14 -9.12
N SER A 86 -62.55 -9.81 -9.03
CA SER A 86 -62.29 -8.86 -10.12
C SER A 86 -61.32 -7.75 -9.70
N TRP A 87 -60.71 -7.07 -10.65
CA TRP A 87 -59.81 -5.93 -10.39
C TRP A 87 -60.53 -4.76 -9.69
N MET A 88 -59.91 -4.21 -8.65
CA MET A 88 -60.35 -2.99 -7.97
C MET A 88 -59.41 -1.82 -8.29
N ASP A 89 -59.99 -0.65 -8.58
CA ASP A 89 -59.26 0.56 -8.93
C ASP A 89 -58.83 1.35 -7.69
N ILE A 90 -57.56 1.73 -7.64
CA ILE A 90 -56.97 2.64 -6.64
C ILE A 90 -56.61 3.93 -7.36
N SER A 91 -57.11 5.07 -6.86
CA SER A 91 -56.90 6.39 -7.48
C SER A 91 -56.22 7.42 -6.57
N MET A 92 -56.00 7.04 -5.31
CA MET A 92 -55.38 7.84 -4.27
C MET A 92 -54.67 6.93 -3.28
N PRO A 93 -53.87 7.47 -2.35
CA PRO A 93 -53.25 6.69 -1.29
C PRO A 93 -54.23 5.76 -0.58
N ALA A 94 -53.85 4.51 -0.38
CA ALA A 94 -54.79 3.45 0.01
C ALA A 94 -54.16 2.37 0.90
N THR A 95 -54.99 1.70 1.71
CA THR A 95 -54.62 0.50 2.46
C THR A 95 -55.38 -0.71 1.94
N ILE A 96 -54.69 -1.84 1.75
CA ILE A 96 -55.25 -3.12 1.30
C ILE A 96 -55.15 -4.12 2.46
N THR A 97 -56.29 -4.53 3.03
CA THR A 97 -56.36 -5.43 4.19
C THR A 97 -56.88 -6.84 3.87
N CYS A 98 -57.23 -7.12 2.61
CA CYS A 98 -57.85 -8.36 2.17
C CYS A 98 -57.23 -8.89 0.86
N PRO A 99 -57.32 -10.22 0.59
CA PRO A 99 -56.86 -10.79 -0.67
C PRO A 99 -57.62 -10.25 -1.88
N GLY A 100 -56.94 -10.12 -3.03
CA GLY A 100 -57.58 -9.68 -4.26
C GLY A 100 -56.63 -9.13 -5.32
N TYR A 101 -57.23 -8.59 -6.38
CA TYR A 101 -56.56 -7.96 -7.52
C TYR A 101 -56.83 -6.46 -7.51
N TYR A 102 -55.78 -5.65 -7.47
CA TYR A 102 -55.84 -4.20 -7.32
C TYR A 102 -55.02 -3.53 -8.41
N ARG A 103 -55.54 -2.49 -9.04
CA ARG A 103 -54.80 -1.73 -10.05
C ARG A 103 -54.82 -0.24 -9.76
N ILE A 104 -53.69 0.43 -9.98
CA ILE A 104 -53.64 1.89 -9.97
C ILE A 104 -54.32 2.41 -11.23
N SER A 105 -55.16 3.44 -11.09
CA SER A 105 -56.03 3.96 -12.16
C SER A 105 -55.65 5.37 -12.66
N ASN A 106 -54.75 6.06 -11.95
CA ASN A 106 -54.20 7.35 -12.32
C ASN A 106 -52.87 7.59 -11.63
N ASP A 107 -52.09 8.52 -12.16
CA ASP A 107 -50.95 9.07 -11.43
C ASP A 107 -51.44 9.87 -10.23
N TYR A 108 -50.71 9.83 -9.11
CA TYR A 108 -51.03 10.62 -7.93
C TYR A 108 -49.78 11.05 -7.16
N THR A 109 -49.88 12.16 -6.43
CA THR A 109 -48.77 12.82 -5.72
C THR A 109 -48.99 12.76 -4.22
N ALA A 110 -47.90 12.59 -3.47
CA ALA A 110 -47.93 12.63 -2.02
C ALA A 110 -48.50 13.98 -1.52
N LEU A 111 -49.52 13.92 -0.66
CA LEU A 111 -50.21 15.05 -0.06
C LEU A 111 -49.45 15.60 1.15
N ASN A 112 -48.58 14.80 1.76
CA ASN A 112 -47.75 15.20 2.91
C ASN A 112 -46.40 14.47 2.93
N THR A 113 -45.53 14.90 3.84
CA THR A 113 -44.11 14.53 3.92
C THR A 113 -43.84 13.07 4.29
N SER A 114 -44.81 12.32 4.78
CA SER A 114 -44.64 10.92 5.21
C SER A 114 -45.67 9.96 4.61
N GLU A 115 -46.40 10.42 3.59
CA GLU A 115 -47.46 9.64 2.98
C GLU A 115 -46.94 8.38 2.29
N THR A 116 -47.70 7.29 2.43
CA THR A 116 -47.47 6.04 1.72
C THR A 116 -48.51 5.87 0.61
N GLY A 117 -48.06 5.64 -0.62
CA GLY A 117 -48.94 5.49 -1.77
C GLY A 117 -49.86 4.28 -1.68
N VAL A 118 -49.34 3.10 -1.34
CA VAL A 118 -50.16 1.92 -1.03
C VAL A 118 -49.56 1.17 0.15
N THR A 119 -50.37 0.86 1.15
CA THR A 119 -50.01 -0.04 2.25
C THR A 119 -50.72 -1.38 2.08
N ILE A 120 -49.97 -2.48 2.05
CA ILE A 120 -50.50 -3.84 1.93
C ILE A 120 -50.33 -4.54 3.27
N VAL A 121 -51.46 -5.01 3.80
CA VAL A 121 -51.64 -5.66 5.10
C VAL A 121 -52.46 -6.95 4.89
N SER A 122 -52.12 -7.72 3.85
CA SER A 122 -52.82 -8.96 3.50
C SER A 122 -51.98 -9.90 2.64
N SER A 123 -52.31 -11.19 2.70
CA SER A 123 -51.76 -12.23 1.81
C SER A 123 -52.57 -12.32 0.51
N ASN A 124 -51.99 -12.92 -0.53
CA ASN A 124 -52.62 -13.20 -1.82
C ASN A 124 -53.17 -11.92 -2.48
N VAL A 125 -52.32 -10.89 -2.53
CA VAL A 125 -52.62 -9.60 -3.15
C VAL A 125 -51.82 -9.46 -4.42
N ILE A 126 -52.48 -9.11 -5.53
CA ILE A 126 -51.80 -8.63 -6.73
C ILE A 126 -52.09 -7.15 -6.88
N LEU A 127 -51.05 -6.32 -6.77
CA LEU A 127 -51.08 -4.90 -7.05
C LEU A 127 -50.42 -4.63 -8.41
N ASP A 128 -51.20 -4.18 -9.37
CA ASP A 128 -50.72 -3.73 -10.67
C ASP A 128 -50.68 -2.20 -10.73
N GLY A 129 -49.50 -1.62 -10.87
CA GLY A 129 -49.34 -0.19 -11.09
C GLY A 129 -49.91 0.30 -12.41
N ASN A 130 -50.16 -0.60 -13.38
CA ASN A 130 -50.72 -0.29 -14.69
C ASN A 130 -49.95 0.85 -15.42
N GLY A 131 -48.65 0.97 -15.14
CA GLY A 131 -47.78 2.02 -15.68
C GLY A 131 -47.92 3.41 -15.06
N HIS A 132 -48.79 3.56 -14.05
CA HIS A 132 -48.98 4.81 -13.32
C HIS A 132 -47.87 5.08 -12.30
N THR A 133 -47.69 6.36 -12.01
CA THR A 133 -46.60 6.86 -11.18
C THR A 133 -47.12 7.47 -9.88
N PHE A 134 -46.54 7.04 -8.77
CA PHE A 134 -46.59 7.73 -7.50
C PHE A 134 -45.46 8.76 -7.41
N PHE A 135 -45.82 10.05 -7.28
CA PHE A 135 -44.85 11.14 -7.11
C PHE A 135 -44.68 11.44 -5.62
N GLY A 136 -43.53 11.08 -5.06
CA GLY A 136 -43.19 11.32 -3.66
C GLY A 136 -42.42 12.62 -3.42
N ASN A 137 -41.75 12.69 -2.28
CA ASN A 137 -40.77 13.71 -1.92
C ASN A 137 -39.55 13.03 -1.28
N ASP A 138 -38.35 13.34 -1.77
CA ASP A 138 -37.08 12.69 -1.41
C ASP A 138 -36.37 13.37 -0.24
N LEU A 139 -36.93 14.48 0.26
CA LEU A 139 -36.51 15.17 1.48
C LEU A 139 -37.35 14.75 2.69
N SER A 140 -38.31 13.84 2.52
CA SER A 140 -39.25 13.44 3.55
C SER A 140 -39.65 11.97 3.42
N GLU A 141 -40.07 11.27 4.48
CA GLU A 141 -40.27 9.81 4.54
C GLU A 141 -41.38 9.19 3.65
N THR A 142 -41.70 9.79 2.50
CA THR A 142 -42.69 9.27 1.55
C THR A 142 -42.31 7.88 1.02
N LYS A 143 -43.30 7.01 0.92
CA LYS A 143 -43.12 5.61 0.47
C LYS A 143 -44.07 5.32 -0.69
N GLY A 144 -43.60 4.66 -1.75
CA GLY A 144 -44.47 4.26 -2.85
C GLY A 144 -45.41 3.12 -2.44
N VAL A 145 -44.86 1.93 -2.25
CA VAL A 145 -45.59 0.77 -1.72
C VAL A 145 -44.91 0.25 -0.47
N VAL A 146 -45.70 -0.08 0.54
CA VAL A 146 -45.24 -0.75 1.76
C VAL A 146 -46.03 -2.04 1.91
N VAL A 147 -45.35 -3.18 1.91
CA VAL A 147 -45.88 -4.43 2.43
C VAL A 147 -45.46 -4.52 3.88
N GLN A 148 -46.40 -4.31 4.80
CA GLN A 148 -46.09 -4.35 6.23
C GLN A 148 -45.68 -5.76 6.65
N SER A 149 -44.78 -5.84 7.62
CA SER A 149 -44.58 -7.04 8.44
C SER A 149 -45.00 -6.68 9.86
N ASP A 150 -45.96 -7.41 10.43
CA ASP A 150 -46.20 -7.34 11.87
C ASP A 150 -45.48 -8.51 12.56
N SER A 151 -45.43 -8.50 13.90
CA SER A 151 -44.69 -9.50 14.69
C SER A 151 -45.24 -10.93 14.60
N ASN A 152 -46.42 -11.13 14.02
CA ASN A 152 -47.14 -12.41 13.94
C ASN A 152 -47.61 -12.79 12.52
N SER A 153 -47.57 -11.87 11.56
CA SER A 153 -48.15 -12.00 10.23
C SER A 153 -47.09 -11.76 9.18
N THR A 154 -46.79 -12.84 8.47
CA THR A 154 -45.89 -12.84 7.33
C THR A 154 -46.72 -13.06 6.09
N TYR A 155 -47.07 -11.98 5.40
CA TYR A 155 -47.90 -12.07 4.20
C TYR A 155 -47.24 -12.95 3.14
N GLN A 156 -48.05 -13.73 2.45
CA GLN A 156 -47.60 -14.66 1.41
C GLN A 156 -48.34 -14.36 0.11
N GLY A 157 -47.71 -14.65 -1.02
CA GLY A 157 -48.31 -14.45 -2.34
C GLY A 157 -48.64 -12.99 -2.64
N VAL A 158 -47.82 -12.04 -2.18
CA VAL A 158 -47.97 -10.62 -2.50
C VAL A 158 -47.21 -10.31 -3.78
N VAL A 159 -47.87 -9.80 -4.81
CA VAL A 159 -47.23 -9.46 -6.09
C VAL A 159 -47.43 -7.98 -6.35
N ILE A 160 -46.34 -7.25 -6.57
CA ILE A 160 -46.35 -5.87 -7.04
C ILE A 160 -45.79 -5.86 -8.45
N GLN A 161 -46.54 -5.34 -9.42
CA GLN A 161 -46.11 -5.31 -10.81
C GLN A 161 -46.36 -3.96 -11.49
N ASN A 162 -45.55 -3.61 -12.49
CA ASN A 162 -45.72 -2.43 -13.36
C ASN A 162 -45.90 -1.08 -12.62
N PHE A 163 -45.45 -1.00 -11.36
CA PHE A 163 -45.59 0.17 -10.51
C PHE A 163 -44.44 1.14 -10.70
N ARG A 164 -44.72 2.45 -10.65
CA ARG A 164 -43.68 3.48 -10.81
C ARG A 164 -43.64 4.43 -9.64
N THR A 165 -42.43 4.84 -9.25
CA THR A 165 -42.22 5.93 -8.30
C THR A 165 -41.27 6.98 -8.84
N ASN A 166 -41.52 8.23 -8.47
CA ASN A 166 -40.64 9.35 -8.77
C ASN A 166 -40.37 10.19 -7.50
N GLN A 167 -39.10 10.43 -7.18
CA GLN A 167 -38.66 11.23 -6.02
C GLN A 167 -39.24 10.76 -4.68
N SER A 168 -39.54 9.48 -4.51
CA SER A 168 -39.96 8.95 -3.21
C SER A 168 -38.74 8.67 -2.33
N TRP A 169 -38.85 8.87 -1.02
CA TRP A 169 -37.78 8.45 -0.11
C TRP A 169 -37.55 6.94 -0.17
N ARG A 170 -38.62 6.15 -0.18
CA ARG A 170 -38.55 4.73 -0.57
C ARG A 170 -39.54 4.42 -1.69
N GLY A 171 -39.08 3.74 -2.73
CA GLY A 171 -39.96 3.26 -3.80
C GLY A 171 -40.85 2.13 -3.31
N ILE A 172 -40.25 0.98 -2.99
CA ILE A 172 -40.93 -0.18 -2.42
C ILE A 172 -40.23 -0.65 -1.15
N VAL A 173 -41.00 -0.84 -0.08
CA VAL A 173 -40.59 -1.55 1.15
C VAL A 173 -41.36 -2.85 1.21
N TYR A 174 -40.67 -3.98 1.13
CA TYR A 174 -41.28 -5.28 0.88
C TYR A 174 -40.90 -6.31 1.94
N ALA A 175 -41.84 -6.71 2.79
CA ALA A 175 -41.59 -7.60 3.92
C ALA A 175 -42.40 -8.92 3.92
N ALA A 176 -42.95 -9.34 2.77
CA ALA A 176 -43.68 -10.61 2.64
C ALA A 176 -42.75 -11.84 2.61
N LEU A 177 -43.22 -13.00 3.09
CA LEU A 177 -42.50 -14.29 3.08
C LEU A 177 -42.61 -15.08 1.78
N SER A 178 -43.42 -14.61 0.84
CA SER A 178 -43.42 -15.08 -0.54
C SER A 178 -44.15 -14.09 -1.43
N GLY A 179 -43.76 -14.07 -2.70
CA GLY A 179 -44.33 -13.17 -3.68
C GLY A 179 -43.25 -12.58 -4.59
N ALA A 180 -43.56 -11.44 -5.19
CA ALA A 180 -42.69 -10.88 -6.22
C ALA A 180 -42.87 -9.38 -6.47
N ILE A 181 -41.79 -8.77 -6.96
CA ILE A 181 -41.74 -7.40 -7.48
C ILE A 181 -41.33 -7.49 -8.95
N TYR A 182 -42.24 -7.11 -9.85
CA TYR A 182 -42.10 -7.29 -11.30
C TYR A 182 -42.20 -5.99 -12.09
N ASN A 183 -41.28 -5.74 -13.01
CA ASN A 183 -41.38 -4.66 -14.00
C ASN A 183 -41.69 -3.28 -13.40
N THR A 184 -41.21 -2.99 -12.19
CA THR A 184 -41.41 -1.69 -11.55
C THR A 184 -40.34 -0.69 -12.01
N THR A 185 -40.61 0.61 -11.89
CA THR A 185 -39.65 1.66 -12.24
C THR A 185 -39.55 2.70 -11.14
N HIS A 186 -38.34 2.90 -10.60
CA HIS A 186 -38.11 3.82 -9.48
C HIS A 186 -37.05 4.86 -9.87
N THR A 187 -37.44 6.13 -9.97
CA THR A 187 -36.58 7.23 -10.45
C THR A 187 -36.46 8.34 -9.41
N GLY A 188 -35.25 8.73 -9.02
CA GLY A 188 -35.07 9.80 -8.04
C GLY A 188 -35.54 9.40 -6.63
N GLY A 189 -34.80 9.80 -5.60
CA GLY A 189 -35.11 9.41 -4.23
C GLY A 189 -33.93 8.78 -3.48
N ARG A 190 -34.25 8.17 -2.34
CA ARG A 190 -33.24 7.61 -1.45
C ARG A 190 -33.06 6.10 -1.63
N VAL A 191 -34.14 5.33 -1.67
CA VAL A 191 -34.08 3.86 -1.86
C VAL A 191 -35.09 3.43 -2.91
N GLY A 192 -34.66 2.72 -3.95
CA GLY A 192 -35.57 2.15 -4.96
C GLY A 192 -36.40 1.00 -4.40
N ILE A 193 -35.75 -0.13 -4.12
CA ILE A 193 -36.38 -1.33 -3.58
C ILE A 193 -35.64 -1.79 -2.33
N GLN A 194 -36.37 -1.97 -1.24
CA GLN A 194 -35.88 -2.57 0.00
C GLN A 194 -36.72 -3.80 0.33
N ALA A 195 -36.13 -4.99 0.26
CA ALA A 195 -36.82 -6.25 0.43
C ALA A 195 -36.24 -7.04 1.61
N SER A 196 -37.06 -7.28 2.64
CA SER A 196 -36.62 -7.88 3.92
C SER A 196 -37.30 -9.20 4.26
N GLY A 197 -38.39 -9.57 3.57
CA GLY A 197 -39.01 -10.89 3.76
C GLY A 197 -38.27 -12.00 3.01
N ASP A 198 -38.64 -13.26 3.19
CA ASP A 198 -37.92 -14.40 2.58
C ASP A 198 -38.62 -14.93 1.33
N ASN A 199 -37.92 -15.73 0.52
CA ASN A 199 -38.49 -16.52 -0.59
C ASN A 199 -39.22 -15.69 -1.67
N ASN A 200 -38.66 -14.54 -2.04
CA ASN A 200 -39.29 -13.61 -2.99
C ASN A 200 -38.55 -13.50 -4.31
N GLN A 201 -39.21 -12.90 -5.29
CA GLN A 201 -38.67 -12.66 -6.62
C GLN A 201 -38.59 -11.15 -6.91
N ILE A 202 -37.48 -10.70 -7.49
CA ILE A 202 -37.29 -9.31 -7.94
C ILE A 202 -36.86 -9.39 -9.39
N ILE A 203 -37.78 -9.13 -10.33
CA ILE A 203 -37.55 -9.40 -11.74
C ILE A 203 -37.98 -8.26 -12.66
N GLY A 204 -37.11 -7.87 -13.59
CA GLY A 204 -37.45 -6.91 -14.65
C GLY A 204 -37.56 -5.46 -14.20
N ASN A 205 -37.09 -5.13 -12.99
CA ASN A 205 -37.27 -3.79 -12.41
C ASN A 205 -36.18 -2.83 -12.87
N VAL A 206 -36.52 -1.55 -12.98
CA VAL A 206 -35.60 -0.46 -13.34
C VAL A 206 -35.48 0.51 -12.17
N VAL A 207 -34.27 0.73 -11.67
CA VAL A 207 -33.98 1.67 -10.59
C VAL A 207 -32.93 2.67 -11.05
N GLN A 208 -33.21 3.96 -10.95
CA GLN A 208 -32.30 4.98 -11.48
C GLN A 208 -32.27 6.26 -10.64
N ASN A 209 -31.10 6.91 -10.61
CA ASN A 209 -30.90 8.19 -9.92
C ASN A 209 -31.30 8.15 -8.44
N GLN A 210 -31.07 7.01 -7.77
CA GLN A 210 -31.32 6.86 -6.34
C GLN A 210 -30.02 7.00 -5.56
N ARG A 211 -30.10 7.26 -4.26
CA ARG A 211 -28.94 7.00 -3.38
C ARG A 211 -28.67 5.49 -3.24
N SER A 212 -29.73 4.68 -3.16
CA SER A 212 -29.68 3.23 -3.04
C SER A 212 -30.65 2.56 -4.01
N GLY A 213 -30.18 1.52 -4.70
CA GLY A 213 -30.88 0.82 -5.75
C GLY A 213 -31.75 -0.30 -5.19
N ILE A 214 -31.25 -1.53 -5.29
CA ILE A 214 -31.91 -2.73 -4.78
C ILE A 214 -31.17 -3.20 -3.52
N LYS A 215 -31.89 -3.24 -2.40
CA LYS A 215 -31.44 -3.74 -1.09
C LYS A 215 -32.17 -5.02 -0.73
N ILE A 216 -31.43 -6.09 -0.47
CA ILE A 216 -31.95 -7.38 -0.03
C ILE A 216 -31.47 -7.63 1.39
N LEU A 217 -32.41 -7.77 2.33
CA LEU A 217 -32.17 -8.06 3.75
C LEU A 217 -32.72 -9.43 4.17
N GLY A 218 -33.58 -10.04 3.34
CA GLY A 218 -34.14 -11.37 3.60
C GLY A 218 -33.35 -12.49 2.93
N THR A 219 -33.91 -13.69 2.92
CA THR A 219 -33.23 -14.91 2.43
C THR A 219 -33.91 -15.49 1.18
N ASN A 220 -33.18 -16.31 0.41
CA ASN A 220 -33.71 -17.10 -0.70
C ASN A 220 -34.45 -16.30 -1.80
N TYR A 221 -33.82 -15.24 -2.32
CA TYR A 221 -34.37 -14.43 -3.41
C TYR A 221 -34.05 -15.01 -4.79
N THR A 222 -34.96 -14.87 -5.74
CA THR A 222 -34.67 -14.98 -7.19
C THR A 222 -34.61 -13.58 -7.80
N VAL A 223 -33.47 -13.21 -8.39
CA VAL A 223 -33.23 -11.84 -8.89
C VAL A 223 -32.76 -11.93 -10.32
N GLN A 224 -33.54 -11.38 -11.27
CA GLN A 224 -33.29 -11.52 -12.71
C GLN A 224 -33.74 -10.29 -13.50
N ASN A 225 -33.05 -9.97 -14.59
CA ASN A 225 -33.42 -8.96 -15.56
C ASN A 225 -33.63 -7.54 -14.97
N ASN A 226 -33.05 -7.23 -13.82
CA ASN A 226 -33.14 -5.89 -13.24
C ASN A 226 -32.07 -4.97 -13.80
N GLN A 227 -32.37 -3.68 -13.87
CA GLN A 227 -31.41 -2.67 -14.31
C GLN A 227 -31.31 -1.55 -13.28
N VAL A 228 -30.10 -1.27 -12.82
CA VAL A 228 -29.81 -0.17 -11.89
C VAL A 228 -28.84 0.80 -12.54
N TYR A 229 -29.18 2.10 -12.55
CA TYR A 229 -28.36 3.14 -13.20
C TYR A 229 -28.11 4.34 -12.31
N ASN A 230 -26.93 4.95 -12.44
CA ASN A 230 -26.57 6.22 -11.81
C ASN A 230 -27.00 6.30 -10.34
N THR A 231 -26.66 5.26 -9.59
CA THR A 231 -27.07 5.06 -8.20
C THR A 231 -25.81 4.85 -7.37
N THR A 232 -25.73 5.40 -6.16
CA THR A 232 -24.50 5.28 -5.35
C THR A 232 -24.34 3.86 -4.80
N ILE A 233 -25.39 3.32 -4.18
CA ILE A 233 -25.45 1.96 -3.65
C ILE A 233 -26.33 1.13 -4.60
N CYS A 234 -25.78 0.64 -5.72
CA CYS A 234 -26.59 0.04 -6.78
C CYS A 234 -27.29 -1.26 -6.36
N PHE A 235 -26.54 -2.18 -5.78
CA PHE A 235 -27.00 -3.50 -5.38
C PHE A 235 -26.33 -3.89 -4.07
N ASP A 236 -27.12 -4.23 -3.07
CA ASP A 236 -26.65 -4.43 -1.70
C ASP A 236 -27.37 -5.62 -1.06
N ILE A 237 -26.60 -6.63 -0.67
CA ILE A 237 -27.06 -7.80 0.08
C ILE A 237 -26.59 -7.62 1.51
N GLN A 238 -27.55 -7.44 2.43
CA GLN A 238 -27.28 -7.24 3.85
C GLN A 238 -27.74 -8.45 4.64
N GLY A 239 -26.91 -8.87 5.59
CA GLY A 239 -27.30 -9.92 6.52
C GLY A 239 -26.17 -10.39 7.42
N TYR A 240 -26.57 -11.04 8.50
CA TYR A 240 -25.69 -11.44 9.61
C TYR A 240 -25.29 -12.91 9.58
N THR A 241 -25.95 -13.67 8.72
CA THR A 241 -25.89 -15.14 8.71
C THR A 241 -25.81 -15.60 7.28
N LEU A 242 -25.18 -16.75 7.09
CA LEU A 242 -24.99 -17.36 5.78
C LEU A 242 -26.27 -17.35 4.89
N PRO A 243 -27.48 -17.71 5.37
CA PRO A 243 -28.69 -17.70 4.55
C PRO A 243 -29.03 -16.38 3.86
N HIS A 244 -28.64 -15.23 4.43
CA HIS A 244 -28.89 -13.92 3.82
C HIS A 244 -28.06 -13.69 2.54
N PHE A 245 -27.01 -14.48 2.33
CA PHE A 245 -26.17 -14.38 1.13
C PHE A 245 -26.48 -15.48 0.11
N LEU A 246 -27.43 -16.38 0.42
CA LEU A 246 -27.82 -17.50 -0.44
C LEU A 246 -29.08 -17.14 -1.24
N HIS A 247 -28.89 -16.82 -2.52
CA HIS A 247 -29.89 -16.36 -3.47
C HIS A 247 -29.67 -17.01 -4.84
N HIS A 248 -30.62 -16.78 -5.74
CA HIS A 248 -30.54 -17.10 -7.16
C HIS A 248 -30.44 -15.80 -7.96
N ILE A 249 -29.22 -15.28 -8.12
CA ILE A 249 -28.93 -14.07 -8.88
C ILE A 249 -28.16 -14.48 -10.13
N ASP A 250 -28.68 -14.11 -11.31
CA ASP A 250 -28.01 -14.38 -12.57
C ASP A 250 -27.46 -13.11 -13.24
N ARG A 251 -26.72 -13.30 -14.33
CA ARG A 251 -26.01 -12.23 -15.07
C ARG A 251 -26.95 -11.30 -15.84
N SER A 252 -28.25 -11.56 -15.88
CA SER A 252 -29.20 -10.67 -16.54
C SER A 252 -29.47 -9.39 -15.71
N ASN A 253 -29.03 -9.35 -14.45
CA ASN A 253 -29.06 -8.15 -13.63
C ASN A 253 -27.88 -7.25 -13.98
N LEU A 254 -28.19 -6.01 -14.34
CA LEU A 254 -27.22 -5.03 -14.82
C LEU A 254 -27.15 -3.83 -13.89
N VAL A 255 -25.93 -3.38 -13.60
CA VAL A 255 -25.63 -2.10 -12.95
C VAL A 255 -24.82 -1.27 -13.93
N ASP A 256 -25.32 -0.11 -14.31
CA ASP A 256 -24.72 0.75 -15.35
C ASP A 256 -24.38 -0.02 -16.64
N GLY A 257 -25.23 -1.00 -16.98
CA GLY A 257 -25.07 -1.87 -18.15
C GLY A 257 -24.08 -3.03 -17.98
N LYS A 258 -23.41 -3.16 -16.83
CA LYS A 258 -22.49 -4.26 -16.53
C LYS A 258 -23.15 -5.36 -15.70
N PRO A 259 -22.86 -6.65 -15.92
CA PRO A 259 -23.51 -7.74 -15.20
C PRO A 259 -23.02 -7.88 -13.76
N ILE A 260 -23.92 -8.28 -12.86
CA ILE A 260 -23.57 -8.82 -11.54
C ILE A 260 -23.11 -10.27 -11.72
N VAL A 261 -21.93 -10.61 -11.20
CA VAL A 261 -21.40 -11.99 -11.21
C VAL A 261 -21.60 -12.58 -9.83
N TYR A 262 -22.44 -13.60 -9.73
CA TYR A 262 -22.83 -14.20 -8.46
C TYR A 262 -22.65 -15.71 -8.50
N TYR A 263 -22.01 -16.26 -7.47
CA TYR A 263 -21.85 -17.69 -7.24
C TYR A 263 -22.21 -18.03 -5.79
N SER A 264 -23.02 -19.07 -5.58
CA SER A 264 -23.30 -19.58 -4.25
C SER A 264 -23.43 -21.09 -4.18
N ASN A 265 -23.01 -21.67 -3.06
CA ASN A 265 -23.06 -23.11 -2.79
C ASN A 265 -22.40 -23.96 -3.90
N GLN A 266 -21.33 -23.46 -4.51
CA GLN A 266 -20.61 -24.14 -5.59
C GLN A 266 -19.19 -24.52 -5.16
N SER A 267 -18.58 -25.45 -5.89
CA SER A 267 -17.22 -25.88 -5.61
C SER A 267 -16.44 -26.17 -6.89
N ASP A 268 -15.12 -26.06 -6.81
CA ASP A 268 -14.19 -26.49 -7.86
C ASP A 268 -14.38 -25.74 -9.18
N PHE A 269 -14.31 -24.41 -9.13
CA PHE A 269 -14.50 -23.58 -10.32
C PHE A 269 -13.59 -22.35 -10.36
N THR A 270 -13.38 -21.85 -11.57
CA THR A 270 -12.77 -20.55 -11.83
C THR A 270 -13.86 -19.60 -12.30
N VAL A 271 -13.96 -18.42 -11.68
CA VAL A 271 -14.90 -17.38 -12.10
C VAL A 271 -14.63 -17.00 -13.55
N GLN A 272 -15.67 -17.04 -14.37
CA GLN A 272 -15.62 -16.65 -15.78
C GLN A 272 -16.39 -15.35 -15.99
N THR A 273 -15.87 -14.43 -16.78
CA THR A 273 -16.57 -13.18 -17.13
C THR A 273 -16.40 -12.89 -18.62
N ASP A 274 -17.50 -12.77 -19.35
CA ASP A 274 -17.47 -12.47 -20.80
C ASP A 274 -17.30 -10.97 -21.06
N THR A 275 -17.67 -10.15 -20.09
CA THR A 275 -17.57 -8.69 -20.08
C THR A 275 -17.11 -8.23 -18.70
N GLU A 276 -16.66 -6.97 -18.60
CA GLU A 276 -16.34 -6.34 -17.31
C GLU A 276 -17.57 -6.39 -16.38
N PRO A 277 -17.48 -7.03 -15.20
CA PRO A 277 -18.60 -7.13 -14.28
C PRO A 277 -18.78 -5.82 -13.49
N ALA A 278 -20.02 -5.57 -13.06
CA ALA A 278 -20.31 -4.51 -12.11
C ALA A 278 -19.81 -4.85 -10.71
N MET A 279 -19.95 -6.10 -10.30
CA MET A 279 -19.50 -6.59 -9.00
C MET A 279 -19.40 -8.10 -9.05
N ILE A 280 -18.58 -8.66 -8.17
CA ILE A 280 -18.44 -10.11 -7.98
C ILE A 280 -18.83 -10.46 -6.56
N ILE A 281 -19.76 -11.40 -6.42
CA ILE A 281 -20.22 -11.92 -5.13
C ILE A 281 -20.05 -13.43 -5.15
N ILE A 282 -19.31 -13.95 -4.18
CA ILE A 282 -19.13 -15.38 -3.96
C ILE A 282 -19.54 -15.67 -2.53
N ALA A 283 -20.44 -16.65 -2.35
CA ALA A 283 -21.00 -16.99 -1.05
C ALA A 283 -21.02 -18.49 -0.82
N ASN A 284 -20.46 -18.95 0.30
CA ASN A 284 -20.43 -20.36 0.70
C ASN A 284 -19.85 -21.30 -0.37
N CYS A 285 -18.85 -20.84 -1.11
CA CYS A 285 -18.20 -21.63 -2.14
C CYS A 285 -16.88 -22.23 -1.64
N ARG A 286 -16.42 -23.29 -2.32
CA ARG A 286 -15.18 -23.99 -1.97
C ARG A 286 -14.27 -24.19 -3.16
N ASN A 287 -12.96 -24.04 -2.98
CA ASN A 287 -11.97 -24.28 -4.03
C ASN A 287 -12.25 -23.42 -5.27
N VAL A 288 -12.25 -22.10 -5.06
CA VAL A 288 -12.62 -21.11 -6.08
C VAL A 288 -11.40 -20.32 -6.51
N THR A 289 -11.25 -20.11 -7.82
CA THR A 289 -10.25 -19.19 -8.37
C THR A 289 -10.92 -17.96 -8.97
N VAL A 290 -10.48 -16.76 -8.56
CA VAL A 290 -10.86 -15.48 -9.18
C VAL A 290 -9.58 -14.82 -9.68
N GLN A 291 -9.48 -14.63 -10.99
CA GLN A 291 -8.24 -14.13 -11.56
C GLN A 291 -8.43 -13.28 -12.81
N ASN A 292 -7.59 -12.26 -12.97
CA ASN A 292 -7.57 -11.40 -14.16
C ASN A 292 -8.89 -10.66 -14.42
N ILE A 293 -9.59 -10.27 -13.35
CA ILE A 293 -10.86 -9.53 -13.45
C ILE A 293 -10.65 -8.12 -12.91
N SER A 294 -11.30 -7.16 -13.54
CA SER A 294 -11.30 -5.76 -13.11
C SER A 294 -12.73 -5.30 -12.85
N VAL A 295 -12.92 -4.59 -11.74
CA VAL A 295 -14.18 -3.96 -11.35
C VAL A 295 -13.92 -2.46 -11.19
N ASN A 296 -14.93 -1.62 -11.42
CA ASN A 296 -14.78 -0.17 -11.33
C ASN A 296 -16.13 0.49 -11.06
N ASN A 297 -16.11 1.46 -10.16
CA ASN A 297 -17.22 2.34 -9.82
C ASN A 297 -18.43 1.56 -9.28
N SER A 298 -18.16 0.72 -8.28
CA SER A 298 -19.15 -0.17 -7.69
C SER A 298 -19.42 0.18 -6.23
N TYR A 299 -20.53 -0.29 -5.68
CA TYR A 299 -20.70 -0.21 -4.23
C TYR A 299 -19.70 -1.14 -3.54
N ILE A 300 -19.78 -2.44 -3.81
CA ILE A 300 -18.75 -3.42 -3.43
C ILE A 300 -18.20 -4.02 -4.72
N GLY A 301 -16.87 -3.94 -4.91
CA GLY A 301 -16.22 -4.51 -6.08
C GLY A 301 -16.21 -6.04 -6.04
N TYR A 302 -15.61 -6.58 -4.97
CA TYR A 302 -15.51 -8.02 -4.71
C TYR A 302 -16.04 -8.34 -3.31
N GLN A 303 -16.98 -9.28 -3.21
CA GLN A 303 -17.56 -9.74 -1.96
C GLN A 303 -17.38 -11.26 -1.82
N PHE A 304 -16.70 -11.69 -0.76
CA PHE A 304 -16.49 -13.10 -0.42
C PHE A 304 -17.09 -13.37 0.95
N VAL A 305 -17.92 -14.40 1.07
CA VAL A 305 -18.72 -14.62 2.28
C VAL A 305 -18.80 -16.10 2.62
N TRP A 306 -18.27 -16.51 3.77
CA TRP A 306 -18.20 -17.92 4.21
C TRP A 306 -17.53 -18.87 3.21
N ASP A 307 -16.67 -18.35 2.33
CA ASP A 307 -15.96 -19.17 1.36
C ASP A 307 -14.77 -19.91 1.99
N ASN A 308 -14.38 -21.04 1.40
CA ASN A 308 -13.25 -21.84 1.88
C ASN A 308 -12.32 -22.23 0.73
N GLN A 309 -11.01 -22.12 0.92
CA GLN A 309 -10.01 -22.42 -0.11
C GLN A 309 -10.22 -21.54 -1.36
N ILE A 310 -10.16 -20.21 -1.19
CA ILE A 310 -10.23 -19.27 -2.33
C ILE A 310 -8.84 -18.82 -2.76
N HIS A 311 -8.64 -18.72 -4.07
CA HIS A 311 -7.42 -18.21 -4.69
C HIS A 311 -7.76 -17.00 -5.56
N ILE A 312 -7.31 -15.82 -5.11
CA ILE A 312 -7.55 -14.55 -5.75
C ILE A 312 -6.21 -14.04 -6.29
N GLU A 313 -6.12 -13.81 -7.59
CA GLU A 313 -4.87 -13.41 -8.24
C GLU A 313 -5.10 -12.36 -9.33
N ASN A 314 -4.27 -11.32 -9.36
CA ASN A 314 -4.29 -10.33 -10.43
C ASN A 314 -5.68 -9.72 -10.68
N ILE A 315 -6.39 -9.41 -9.59
CA ILE A 315 -7.65 -8.65 -9.67
C ILE A 315 -7.37 -7.17 -9.48
N SER A 316 -8.25 -6.33 -10.04
CA SER A 316 -8.22 -4.90 -9.75
C SER A 316 -9.59 -4.33 -9.46
N ASP A 317 -9.62 -3.33 -8.60
CA ASP A 317 -10.77 -2.46 -8.40
C ASP A 317 -10.35 -0.99 -8.46
N ALA A 318 -11.23 -0.13 -8.96
CA ALA A 318 -11.06 1.30 -8.85
C ALA A 318 -12.36 2.03 -8.52
N ARG A 319 -12.27 3.05 -7.65
CA ARG A 319 -13.36 3.98 -7.34
C ARG A 319 -14.64 3.32 -6.81
N SER A 320 -14.55 2.09 -6.31
CA SER A 320 -15.66 1.47 -5.61
C SER A 320 -15.73 1.98 -4.17
N MET A 321 -16.92 1.96 -3.58
CA MET A 321 -17.07 2.31 -2.16
C MET A 321 -16.23 1.35 -1.29
N TYR A 322 -16.39 0.04 -1.52
CA TYR A 322 -15.51 -0.99 -0.99
C TYR A 322 -14.83 -1.71 -2.14
N GLY A 323 -13.51 -1.76 -2.13
CA GLY A 323 -12.76 -2.52 -3.14
C GLY A 323 -12.99 -4.02 -3.00
N MET A 324 -12.69 -4.55 -1.82
CA MET A 324 -12.93 -5.95 -1.50
C MET A 324 -13.43 -6.11 -0.07
N VAL A 325 -14.42 -6.98 0.12
CA VAL A 325 -14.93 -7.37 1.44
C VAL A 325 -14.85 -8.90 1.54
N ALA A 326 -14.21 -9.41 2.59
CA ALA A 326 -14.13 -10.84 2.87
C ALA A 326 -14.64 -11.13 4.29
N LEU A 327 -15.77 -11.82 4.38
CA LEU A 327 -16.46 -12.14 5.63
C LEU A 327 -16.39 -13.64 5.90
N SER A 328 -15.85 -14.04 7.04
CA SER A 328 -15.76 -15.46 7.45
C SER A 328 -15.09 -16.38 6.42
N VAL A 329 -14.15 -15.86 5.62
CA VAL A 329 -13.41 -16.63 4.62
C VAL A 329 -12.35 -17.50 5.30
N GLN A 330 -12.18 -18.74 4.84
CA GLN A 330 -11.19 -19.68 5.36
C GLN A 330 -10.20 -20.13 4.29
N ASN A 331 -8.93 -20.31 4.67
CA ASN A 331 -7.88 -20.86 3.81
C ASN A 331 -7.74 -20.10 2.47
N GLY A 332 -7.81 -18.77 2.52
CA GLY A 332 -7.78 -17.89 1.35
C GLY A 332 -6.37 -17.38 1.01
N SER A 333 -6.10 -17.19 -0.27
CA SER A 333 -4.88 -16.54 -0.77
C SER A 333 -5.24 -15.42 -1.73
N PHE A 334 -4.69 -14.24 -1.50
CA PHE A 334 -4.92 -13.03 -2.28
C PHE A 334 -3.57 -12.51 -2.76
N SER A 335 -3.41 -12.35 -4.07
CA SER A 335 -2.12 -12.03 -4.65
C SER A 335 -2.18 -11.07 -5.83
N ASN A 336 -1.12 -10.26 -5.97
CA ASN A 336 -0.87 -9.42 -7.15
C ASN A 336 -2.04 -8.49 -7.53
N SER A 337 -2.77 -7.99 -6.54
CA SER A 337 -4.05 -7.29 -6.75
C SER A 337 -3.97 -5.82 -6.35
N SER A 338 -4.77 -4.97 -7.01
CA SER A 338 -4.70 -3.51 -6.81
C SER A 338 -6.06 -2.85 -6.61
N PHE A 339 -6.14 -1.94 -5.64
CA PHE A 339 -7.33 -1.19 -5.27
C PHE A 339 -7.01 0.31 -5.30
N ILE A 340 -7.63 1.07 -6.19
CA ILE A 340 -7.24 2.47 -6.47
C ILE A 340 -8.41 3.43 -6.38
N GLY A 341 -8.30 4.42 -5.49
CA GLY A 341 -9.29 5.50 -5.37
C GLY A 341 -10.61 5.07 -4.73
N ASN A 342 -10.60 3.95 -4.02
CA ASN A 342 -11.73 3.40 -3.31
C ASN A 342 -12.09 4.24 -2.08
N TRP A 343 -13.28 4.03 -1.49
CA TRP A 343 -13.50 4.56 -0.14
C TRP A 343 -12.67 3.76 0.86
N ASP A 344 -12.96 2.47 0.96
CA ASP A 344 -12.15 1.48 1.66
C ASP A 344 -11.48 0.55 0.65
N GLY A 345 -10.18 0.33 0.82
CA GLY A 345 -9.44 -0.55 -0.05
C GLY A 345 -9.87 -2.01 0.11
N THR A 346 -9.77 -2.53 1.32
CA THR A 346 -10.11 -3.92 1.63
C THR A 346 -10.52 -4.08 3.09
N ASP A 347 -11.62 -4.80 3.33
CA ASP A 347 -12.12 -5.15 4.67
C ASP A 347 -12.21 -6.68 4.83
N ILE A 348 -11.61 -7.18 5.91
CA ILE A 348 -11.51 -8.60 6.25
C ILE A 348 -12.06 -8.81 7.66
N GLN A 349 -13.05 -9.68 7.79
CA GLN A 349 -13.68 -9.98 9.07
C GLN A 349 -13.78 -11.50 9.28
N ASP A 350 -13.45 -11.95 10.50
CA ASP A 350 -13.55 -13.35 10.92
C ASP A 350 -12.80 -14.32 9.99
N GLY A 351 -11.72 -13.84 9.37
CA GLY A 351 -10.94 -14.59 8.41
C GLY A 351 -10.04 -15.62 9.08
N VAL A 352 -10.00 -16.83 8.55
CA VAL A 352 -9.14 -17.90 9.07
C VAL A 352 -8.11 -18.34 8.05
N ASN A 353 -6.84 -18.31 8.44
CA ASN A 353 -5.72 -18.74 7.60
C ASN A 353 -5.70 -18.02 6.24
N LEU A 354 -5.58 -16.70 6.27
CA LEU A 354 -5.55 -15.86 5.07
C LEU A 354 -4.16 -15.31 4.79
N SER A 355 -3.81 -15.28 3.51
CA SER A 355 -2.54 -14.73 3.03
C SER A 355 -2.75 -13.67 1.96
N PHE A 356 -2.05 -12.55 2.11
CA PHE A 356 -2.07 -11.39 1.21
C PHE A 356 -0.65 -11.13 0.71
N SER A 357 -0.43 -11.24 -0.60
CA SER A 357 0.89 -11.06 -1.21
C SER A 357 0.83 -10.02 -2.33
N ASN A 358 1.72 -9.03 -2.30
CA ASN A 358 1.79 -8.00 -3.35
C ASN A 358 0.45 -7.28 -3.58
N ILE A 359 -0.27 -6.96 -2.49
CA ILE A 359 -1.49 -6.16 -2.57
C ILE A 359 -1.11 -4.68 -2.62
N SER A 360 -1.68 -3.91 -3.54
CA SER A 360 -1.42 -2.48 -3.66
C SER A 360 -2.70 -1.66 -3.52
N ILE A 361 -2.79 -0.89 -2.44
CA ILE A 361 -3.92 -0.01 -2.14
C ILE A 361 -3.45 1.43 -2.22
N LYS A 362 -4.08 2.24 -3.08
CA LYS A 362 -3.65 3.61 -3.35
C LYS A 362 -4.80 4.59 -3.35
N ASN A 363 -4.60 5.72 -2.66
CA ASN A 363 -5.60 6.78 -2.51
C ASN A 363 -6.96 6.27 -1.97
N PRO A 364 -7.01 5.37 -0.96
CA PRO A 364 -8.29 5.12 -0.33
C PRO A 364 -8.73 6.38 0.42
N THR A 365 -10.03 6.66 0.41
CA THR A 365 -10.58 7.86 1.07
C THR A 365 -10.78 7.65 2.58
N LEU A 366 -10.97 6.42 3.05
CA LEU A 366 -11.08 6.05 4.47
C LEU A 366 -9.95 5.12 4.91
N SER A 367 -10.07 3.81 4.73
CA SER A 367 -9.04 2.86 5.19
C SER A 367 -8.36 2.12 4.04
N GLY A 368 -7.10 1.73 4.27
CA GLY A 368 -6.38 0.88 3.33
C GLY A 368 -6.81 -0.57 3.43
N LEU A 369 -6.17 -1.32 4.32
CA LEU A 369 -6.46 -2.72 4.62
C LEU A 369 -6.92 -2.84 6.07
N TRP A 370 -8.18 -3.20 6.27
CA TRP A 370 -8.77 -3.42 7.57
C TRP A 370 -8.96 -4.92 7.84
N ILE A 371 -8.50 -5.38 9.01
CA ILE A 371 -8.59 -6.78 9.41
C ILE A 371 -9.11 -6.85 10.84
N TYR A 372 -10.19 -7.61 11.01
CA TYR A 372 -10.88 -7.74 12.28
C TYR A 372 -11.11 -9.20 12.66
N ASN A 373 -10.85 -9.53 13.93
CA ASN A 373 -11.14 -10.82 14.56
C ASN A 373 -10.67 -12.04 13.74
N SER A 374 -9.47 -11.95 13.16
CA SER A 374 -8.98 -12.91 12.18
C SER A 374 -7.72 -13.64 12.66
N THR A 375 -7.53 -14.88 12.24
CA THR A 375 -6.38 -15.70 12.64
C THR A 375 -6.16 -16.96 11.81
N PRO A 376 -4.92 -17.36 11.47
CA PRO A 376 -3.75 -16.51 11.32
C PRO A 376 -3.87 -15.64 10.05
N ILE A 377 -3.17 -14.50 10.05
CA ILE A 377 -3.10 -13.57 8.90
C ILE A 377 -1.65 -13.32 8.51
N THR A 378 -1.33 -13.46 7.22
CA THR A 378 -0.02 -13.11 6.68
C THR A 378 -0.16 -12.07 5.58
N ILE A 379 0.55 -10.95 5.70
CA ILE A 379 0.67 -9.89 4.69
C ILE A 379 2.13 -9.80 4.28
N THR A 380 2.44 -9.91 2.99
CA THR A 380 3.82 -9.86 2.49
C THR A 380 3.93 -9.03 1.22
N GLY A 381 4.96 -8.18 1.11
CA GLY A 381 5.22 -7.42 -0.13
C GLY A 381 4.11 -6.42 -0.48
N SER A 382 3.24 -6.09 0.47
CA SER A 382 2.03 -5.29 0.21
C SER A 382 2.27 -3.82 0.52
N SER A 383 1.51 -2.95 -0.13
CA SER A 383 1.66 -1.50 -0.01
C SER A 383 0.32 -0.79 0.18
N VAL A 384 0.29 0.14 1.13
CA VAL A 384 -0.81 1.10 1.29
C VAL A 384 -0.23 2.51 1.19
N LYS A 385 -0.82 3.33 0.32
CA LYS A 385 -0.31 4.67 0.07
C LYS A 385 -1.44 5.68 -0.07
N ASP A 386 -1.22 6.86 0.52
CA ASP A 386 -2.11 8.03 0.37
C ASP A 386 -3.53 7.78 0.94
N ALA A 387 -3.65 7.04 2.04
CA ALA A 387 -4.94 6.89 2.74
C ALA A 387 -5.27 8.19 3.49
N ARG A 388 -6.01 9.09 2.85
CA ARG A 388 -6.19 10.47 3.33
C ARG A 388 -7.61 10.96 3.17
N SER A 389 -8.12 11.60 4.23
CA SER A 389 -9.37 12.37 4.18
C SER A 389 -9.31 13.51 5.18
N ASP A 390 -9.72 14.68 4.72
CA ASP A 390 -9.95 15.91 5.47
C ASP A 390 -11.40 16.06 5.94
N LEU A 391 -12.27 15.13 5.54
CA LEU A 391 -13.72 15.22 5.70
C LEU A 391 -14.24 14.50 6.94
N TYR A 392 -13.48 13.57 7.51
CA TYR A 392 -13.97 12.66 8.56
C TYR A 392 -13.16 12.78 9.86
N PRO A 393 -13.84 12.81 11.03
CA PRO A 393 -13.18 12.86 12.34
C PRO A 393 -12.67 11.47 12.82
N TYR A 394 -12.81 10.42 12.00
CA TYR A 394 -12.45 9.05 12.33
C TYR A 394 -11.00 8.73 11.96
N PRO A 395 -10.36 7.74 12.63
CA PRO A 395 -9.02 7.32 12.28
C PRO A 395 -9.00 6.68 10.88
N ILE A 396 -8.02 7.10 10.08
CA ILE A 396 -7.80 6.66 8.69
C ILE A 396 -6.47 5.91 8.64
N PRO A 397 -6.45 4.62 9.02
CA PRO A 397 -5.22 3.83 9.03
C PRO A 397 -4.85 3.32 7.65
N GLY A 398 -3.55 3.08 7.46
CA GLY A 398 -3.08 2.35 6.28
C GLY A 398 -3.41 0.87 6.38
N ILE A 399 -2.85 0.19 7.38
CA ILE A 399 -3.17 -1.20 7.71
C ILE A 399 -3.66 -1.24 9.16
N MET A 400 -4.80 -1.87 9.40
CA MET A 400 -5.34 -2.11 10.73
C MET A 400 -5.54 -3.60 10.97
N ALA A 401 -5.04 -4.12 12.09
CA ALA A 401 -5.42 -5.43 12.61
C ALA A 401 -5.93 -5.30 14.05
N SER A 402 -7.20 -5.63 14.26
CA SER A 402 -7.86 -5.54 15.57
C SER A 402 -8.47 -6.88 15.98
N GLY A 403 -8.26 -7.29 17.23
CA GLY A 403 -8.82 -8.55 17.74
C GLY A 403 -8.21 -9.80 17.11
N CYS A 404 -7.00 -9.71 16.54
CA CYS A 404 -6.41 -10.77 15.73
C CYS A 404 -5.40 -11.61 16.52
N ASP A 405 -5.20 -12.87 16.10
CA ASP A 405 -4.12 -13.72 16.63
C ASP A 405 -3.23 -14.21 15.49
N LYS A 406 -1.90 -14.20 15.68
CA LYS A 406 -0.89 -14.61 14.68
C LYS A 406 -0.95 -13.73 13.42
N VAL A 407 -0.55 -12.47 13.59
CA VAL A 407 -0.51 -11.48 12.51
C VAL A 407 0.93 -11.26 12.07
N ASP A 408 1.25 -11.68 10.85
CA ASP A 408 2.56 -11.53 10.24
C ASP A 408 2.52 -10.49 9.12
N ILE A 409 3.14 -9.32 9.30
CA ILE A 409 3.29 -8.30 8.27
C ILE A 409 4.76 -8.17 7.90
N LYS A 410 5.11 -8.54 6.67
CA LYS A 410 6.51 -8.66 6.23
C LYS A 410 6.76 -7.89 4.94
N LYS A 411 7.94 -7.26 4.79
CA LYS A 411 8.37 -6.65 3.52
C LYS A 411 7.35 -5.68 2.92
N SER A 412 6.58 -5.02 3.77
CA SER A 412 5.39 -4.25 3.38
C SER A 412 5.60 -2.77 3.69
N SER A 413 4.95 -1.89 2.92
CA SER A 413 5.15 -0.45 3.07
C SER A 413 3.84 0.30 3.29
N VAL A 414 3.81 1.20 4.27
CA VAL A 414 2.69 2.13 4.46
C VAL A 414 3.20 3.56 4.44
N SER A 415 2.56 4.40 3.63
CA SER A 415 2.94 5.81 3.59
C SER A 415 1.81 6.79 3.40
N ASN A 416 2.00 7.97 3.99
CA ASN A 416 1.17 9.13 3.79
C ASN A 416 -0.29 8.92 4.19
N THR A 417 -0.52 8.37 5.39
CA THR A 417 -1.84 8.21 5.99
C THR A 417 -2.16 9.38 6.94
N SER A 418 -3.45 9.68 7.14
CA SER A 418 -3.85 10.81 7.99
C SER A 418 -3.55 10.58 9.47
N ASP A 419 -3.75 9.34 9.94
CA ASP A 419 -3.50 8.93 11.33
C ASP A 419 -2.30 7.99 11.40
N PHE A 420 -2.46 6.73 11.81
CA PHE A 420 -1.35 5.80 11.88
C PHE A 420 -1.13 5.02 10.58
N GLY A 421 0.12 4.64 10.34
CA GLY A 421 0.48 3.79 9.20
C GLY A 421 -0.02 2.37 9.42
N ILE A 422 0.52 1.70 10.44
CA ILE A 422 0.11 0.35 10.84
C ILE A 422 -0.46 0.42 12.26
N GLY A 423 -1.71 0.01 12.44
CA GLY A 423 -2.38 -0.11 13.73
C GLY A 423 -2.61 -1.57 14.10
N ILE A 424 -2.23 -1.93 15.32
CA ILE A 424 -2.47 -3.23 15.93
C ILE A 424 -3.16 -3.00 17.27
N SER A 425 -4.33 -3.61 17.47
CA SER A 425 -5.08 -3.46 18.72
C SER A 425 -5.68 -4.79 19.19
N ASN A 426 -5.72 -4.99 20.51
CA ASN A 426 -6.40 -6.13 21.14
C ASN A 426 -5.99 -7.49 20.52
N SER A 427 -4.71 -7.65 20.18
CA SER A 427 -4.22 -8.75 19.34
C SER A 427 -3.14 -9.57 20.07
N SER A 428 -2.74 -10.70 19.49
CA SER A 428 -1.65 -11.51 20.01
C SER A 428 -0.77 -12.16 18.93
N HIS A 429 0.48 -12.47 19.30
CA HIS A 429 1.48 -13.10 18.43
C HIS A 429 1.69 -12.31 17.13
N VAL A 430 2.08 -11.04 17.26
CA VAL A 430 2.20 -10.11 16.13
C VAL A 430 3.65 -9.97 15.69
N ILE A 431 3.93 -10.11 14.40
CA ILE A 431 5.27 -9.93 13.84
C ILE A 431 5.23 -8.88 12.72
N LEU A 432 5.95 -7.77 12.93
CA LEU A 432 6.27 -6.78 11.90
C LEU A 432 7.75 -6.94 11.54
N ASP A 433 8.06 -7.29 10.29
CA ASP A 433 9.44 -7.59 9.85
C ASP A 433 9.73 -6.92 8.50
N ASP A 434 10.80 -6.15 8.40
CA ASP A 434 11.20 -5.46 7.16
C ASP A 434 10.06 -4.58 6.63
N VAL A 435 9.37 -3.83 7.51
CA VAL A 435 8.33 -2.89 7.09
C VAL A 435 8.89 -1.48 6.92
N LEU A 436 8.40 -0.77 5.90
CA LEU A 436 8.70 0.64 5.65
C LEU A 436 7.49 1.49 5.97
N VAL A 437 7.57 2.33 7.00
CA VAL A 437 6.45 3.14 7.47
C VAL A 437 6.85 4.61 7.53
N THR A 438 6.26 5.44 6.67
CA THR A 438 6.71 6.83 6.52
C THR A 438 5.63 7.86 6.18
N LYS A 439 5.77 9.09 6.70
CA LYS A 439 4.88 10.24 6.42
C LYS A 439 3.45 10.08 6.95
N ASN A 440 3.25 9.30 8.01
CA ASN A 440 1.94 9.07 8.60
C ASN A 440 1.67 10.00 9.79
N GLY A 441 0.42 10.40 9.98
CA GLY A 441 -0.01 11.15 11.18
C GLY A 441 0.17 12.66 11.07
N LEU A 442 0.59 13.16 9.91
CA LEU A 442 0.98 14.57 9.72
C LEU A 442 -0.18 15.50 9.36
N LEU A 443 -1.33 14.94 8.94
CA LEU A 443 -2.48 15.68 8.41
C LEU A 443 -3.74 15.58 9.29
N SER A 444 -3.72 14.76 10.34
CA SER A 444 -4.89 14.54 11.18
C SER A 444 -5.33 15.80 11.92
N SER A 445 -6.64 16.01 11.95
CA SER A 445 -7.29 17.10 12.69
C SER A 445 -6.94 17.08 14.18
N GLU A 446 -7.14 18.21 14.88
CA GLU A 446 -6.96 18.31 16.34
C GLU A 446 -7.91 17.40 17.14
N TRP A 447 -8.89 16.76 16.47
CA TRP A 447 -9.91 15.90 17.07
C TRP A 447 -9.59 14.40 16.98
N SER A 448 -8.40 14.01 16.52
CA SER A 448 -7.99 12.60 16.54
C SER A 448 -7.99 12.07 17.98
N TYR A 449 -8.95 11.20 18.29
CA TYR A 449 -9.01 10.44 19.55
C TYR A 449 -7.89 9.37 19.64
N PHE A 450 -7.12 9.16 18.57
CA PHE A 450 -6.10 8.12 18.45
C PHE A 450 -4.69 8.71 18.41
N ASP A 451 -3.71 7.94 18.88
CA ASP A 451 -2.31 8.35 18.86
C ASP A 451 -1.76 8.34 17.42
N LYS A 452 -1.18 9.48 17.01
CA LYS A 452 -0.67 9.71 15.66
C LYS A 452 0.73 9.09 15.53
N ALA A 453 0.86 7.92 14.91
CA ALA A 453 2.16 7.22 14.84
C ALA A 453 2.41 6.52 13.51
N GLY A 454 3.67 6.27 13.17
CA GLY A 454 3.98 5.35 12.07
C GLY A 454 3.38 3.98 12.36
N ILE A 455 3.76 3.39 13.49
CA ILE A 455 3.23 2.11 13.97
C ILE A 455 2.63 2.32 15.35
N ALA A 456 1.39 1.88 15.56
CA ALA A 456 0.71 1.89 16.86
C ALA A 456 0.34 0.46 17.27
N ILE A 457 0.81 -0.01 18.43
CA ILE A 457 0.50 -1.32 19.00
C ILE A 457 -0.10 -1.15 20.38
N GLN A 458 -1.33 -1.63 20.57
CA GLN A 458 -2.12 -1.38 21.77
C GLN A 458 -2.78 -2.65 22.30
N ASN A 459 -2.85 -2.80 23.62
CA ASN A 459 -3.51 -3.93 24.30
C ASN A 459 -3.12 -5.29 23.68
N THR A 460 -1.83 -5.48 23.41
CA THR A 460 -1.32 -6.60 22.61
C THR A 460 -0.34 -7.45 23.43
N PHE A 461 -0.51 -8.76 23.34
CA PHE A 461 0.34 -9.75 24.01
C PHE A 461 1.23 -10.46 22.99
N ASP A 462 2.53 -10.56 23.26
CA ASP A 462 3.52 -11.18 22.36
C ASP A 462 3.59 -10.47 20.99
N PHE A 463 4.58 -9.58 20.86
CA PHE A 463 4.78 -8.85 19.62
C PHE A 463 6.27 -8.69 19.29
N SER A 464 6.57 -8.59 18.00
CA SER A 464 7.90 -8.26 17.50
C SER A 464 7.83 -7.21 16.40
N VAL A 465 8.70 -6.20 16.51
CA VAL A 465 8.95 -5.22 15.44
C VAL A 465 10.43 -5.31 15.10
N LYS A 466 10.78 -5.73 13.90
CA LYS A 466 12.18 -5.96 13.55
C LYS A 466 12.54 -5.56 12.13
N ASN A 467 13.81 -5.25 11.92
CA ASN A 467 14.40 -4.91 10.63
C ASN A 467 13.67 -3.77 9.88
N SER A 468 12.90 -2.94 10.59
CA SER A 468 11.94 -2.03 9.98
C SER A 468 12.46 -0.59 9.95
N ARG A 469 11.97 0.19 8.98
CA ARG A 469 12.29 1.61 8.82
C ARG A 469 11.04 2.45 9.11
N ILE A 470 11.06 3.17 10.22
CA ILE A 470 9.93 3.95 10.74
C ILE A 470 10.37 5.41 10.79
N THR A 471 10.08 6.17 9.73
CA THR A 471 10.68 7.49 9.54
C THR A 471 9.72 8.56 9.07
N HIS A 472 9.94 9.82 9.44
CA HIS A 472 9.12 10.95 8.98
C HIS A 472 7.63 10.83 9.34
N ASN A 473 7.29 10.15 10.41
CA ASN A 473 5.92 10.11 10.93
C ASN A 473 5.74 11.19 12.01
N TYR A 474 4.51 11.35 12.51
CA TYR A 474 4.28 12.20 13.68
C TYR A 474 5.03 11.65 14.91
N ASP A 475 4.61 10.50 15.44
CA ASP A 475 5.44 9.64 16.30
C ASP A 475 5.94 8.42 15.50
N GLY A 476 7.08 7.86 15.87
CA GLY A 476 7.62 6.66 15.20
C GLY A 476 6.84 5.40 15.56
N LEU A 477 7.15 4.82 16.71
CA LEU A 477 6.53 3.63 17.28
C LEU A 477 5.77 4.01 18.55
N PHE A 478 4.48 3.73 18.60
CA PHE A 478 3.61 3.96 19.73
C PHE A 478 3.18 2.63 20.36
N LEU A 479 3.46 2.45 21.65
CA LEU A 479 3.13 1.25 22.41
C LEU A 479 2.28 1.60 23.63
N ARG A 480 1.15 0.92 23.80
CA ARG A 480 0.28 1.07 24.99
C ARG A 480 -0.22 -0.27 25.50
N ASN A 481 -0.06 -0.54 26.79
CA ASN A 481 -0.53 -1.77 27.46
C ASN A 481 -0.07 -3.04 26.72
N VAL A 482 1.23 -3.16 26.50
CA VAL A 482 1.82 -4.31 25.79
C VAL A 482 2.76 -5.10 26.69
N THR A 483 2.88 -6.40 26.42
CA THR A 483 3.80 -7.28 27.16
C THR A 483 4.41 -8.35 26.26
N ILE A 484 5.60 -8.83 26.64
CA ILE A 484 6.38 -9.82 25.88
C ILE A 484 6.71 -9.27 24.49
N GLY A 485 7.49 -8.20 24.46
CA GLY A 485 7.87 -7.52 23.22
C GLY A 485 9.31 -7.80 22.79
N ASN A 486 9.58 -7.80 21.47
CA ASN A 486 10.93 -7.82 20.91
C ASN A 486 11.08 -6.78 19.80
N ILE A 487 11.87 -5.73 20.06
CA ILE A 487 12.11 -4.64 19.12
C ILE A 487 13.58 -4.64 18.75
N SER A 488 13.92 -5.03 17.52
CA SER A 488 15.33 -5.14 17.12
C SER A 488 15.63 -4.89 15.64
N GLY A 489 16.80 -4.33 15.34
CA GLY A 489 17.20 -4.07 13.95
C GLY A 489 16.43 -2.94 13.28
N ASN A 490 15.71 -2.10 14.03
CA ASN A 490 14.89 -1.05 13.45
C ASN A 490 15.64 0.28 13.33
N THR A 491 15.37 1.02 12.26
CA THR A 491 15.74 2.43 12.13
C THR A 491 14.52 3.31 12.38
N ILE A 492 14.52 4.02 13.50
CA ILE A 492 13.44 4.90 13.94
C ILE A 492 14.01 6.32 13.98
N SER A 493 13.77 7.09 12.93
CA SER A 493 14.43 8.40 12.73
C SER A 493 13.53 9.45 12.13
N GLU A 494 13.87 10.72 12.39
CA GLU A 494 13.25 11.88 11.73
C GLU A 494 11.72 11.95 11.91
N ASN A 495 11.19 11.39 13.00
CA ASN A 495 9.79 11.55 13.37
C ASN A 495 9.59 12.90 14.09
N GLN A 496 8.44 13.54 13.89
CA GLN A 496 8.20 14.93 14.25
C GLN A 496 8.21 15.16 15.76
N GLN A 497 7.52 14.30 16.52
CA GLN A 497 7.39 14.42 17.98
C GLN A 497 8.34 13.49 18.71
N SER A 498 8.25 12.17 18.48
CA SER A 498 9.10 11.21 19.17
C SER A 498 9.41 9.96 18.36
N GLY A 499 10.50 9.28 18.70
CA GLY A 499 10.86 7.98 18.12
C GLY A 499 10.00 6.85 18.66
N LEU A 500 9.97 6.68 19.98
CA LEU A 500 9.19 5.66 20.68
C LEU A 500 8.38 6.29 21.82
N ILE A 501 7.07 6.03 21.84
CA ILE A 501 6.21 6.24 23.00
C ILE A 501 5.93 4.90 23.66
N ALA A 502 6.28 4.77 24.93
CA ALA A 502 6.19 3.55 25.71
C ALA A 502 5.29 3.77 26.94
N ASN A 503 4.00 3.43 26.79
CA ASN A 503 3.01 3.56 27.86
C ASN A 503 2.64 2.18 28.40
N THR A 504 3.03 1.90 29.65
CA THR A 504 2.76 0.61 30.31
C THR A 504 3.27 -0.57 29.46
N ILE A 505 4.55 -0.50 29.07
CA ILE A 505 5.23 -1.59 28.37
C ILE A 505 5.94 -2.48 29.40
N THR A 506 5.77 -3.80 29.28
CA THR A 506 6.40 -4.75 30.21
C THR A 506 7.09 -5.90 29.50
N ASN A 507 8.11 -6.47 30.13
CA ASN A 507 8.81 -7.67 29.64
C ASN A 507 9.24 -7.54 28.16
N THR A 508 9.68 -6.35 27.75
CA THR A 508 10.06 -6.06 26.36
C THR A 508 11.58 -5.96 26.24
N ILE A 509 12.16 -6.62 25.23
CA ILE A 509 13.58 -6.55 24.89
C ILE A 509 13.75 -5.62 23.69
N LEU A 510 14.58 -4.58 23.84
CA LEU A 510 14.90 -3.62 22.78
C LEU A 510 16.40 -3.58 22.57
N TYR A 511 16.89 -3.99 21.40
CA TYR A 511 18.32 -4.00 21.11
C TYR A 511 18.61 -3.86 19.62
N ASN A 512 19.81 -3.43 19.27
CA ASN A 512 20.26 -3.27 17.89
C ASN A 512 19.36 -2.36 17.05
N ASN A 513 18.78 -1.31 17.65
CA ASN A 513 17.98 -0.30 16.94
C ASN A 513 18.76 1.01 16.79
N ILE A 514 18.42 1.80 15.77
CA ILE A 514 18.81 3.21 15.66
C ILE A 514 17.62 4.06 16.11
N PHE A 515 17.82 4.86 17.16
CA PHE A 515 16.92 5.93 17.54
C PHE A 515 17.60 7.26 17.19
N ASN A 516 17.02 7.99 16.23
CA ASN A 516 17.54 9.28 15.78
C ASN A 516 16.42 10.33 15.61
N ASN A 517 15.91 10.82 16.72
CA ASN A 517 14.83 11.81 16.79
C ASN A 517 15.17 12.86 17.85
N SER A 518 14.51 14.03 17.79
CA SER A 518 14.69 15.07 18.83
C SER A 518 14.32 14.55 20.23
N ALA A 519 13.29 13.72 20.32
CA ALA A 519 12.98 12.90 21.49
C ALA A 519 12.99 11.41 21.08
N ASN A 520 14.00 10.66 21.51
CA ASN A 520 14.14 9.25 21.11
C ASN A 520 13.10 8.35 21.78
N VAL A 521 12.90 8.49 23.09
CA VAL A 521 11.99 7.66 23.86
C VAL A 521 11.25 8.53 24.88
N LEU A 522 9.92 8.41 24.91
CA LEU A 522 9.05 8.89 25.97
C LEU A 522 8.47 7.65 26.66
N ILE A 523 8.84 7.42 27.93
CA ILE A 523 8.44 6.25 28.69
C ILE A 523 7.76 6.66 29.99
N ASP A 524 6.65 5.99 30.32
CA ASP A 524 5.92 6.25 31.55
C ASP A 524 6.52 5.54 32.78
N GLN A 525 6.04 5.92 33.96
CA GLN A 525 6.48 5.32 35.24
C GLN A 525 5.94 3.89 35.49
N TYR A 526 4.98 3.44 34.68
CA TYR A 526 4.34 2.13 34.85
C TYR A 526 5.04 1.03 34.03
N SER A 527 5.92 1.41 33.10
CA SER A 527 6.71 0.50 32.29
C SER A 527 7.81 -0.19 33.12
N GLN A 528 7.83 -1.53 33.11
CA GLN A 528 8.65 -2.34 34.02
C GLN A 528 9.24 -3.58 33.35
N ASN A 529 10.34 -4.11 33.89
CA ASN A 529 10.99 -5.35 33.41
C ASN A 529 11.39 -5.32 31.92
N ASN A 530 11.70 -4.13 31.39
CA ASN A 530 12.18 -3.99 30.02
C ASN A 530 13.70 -4.07 30.00
N ILE A 531 14.25 -4.67 28.96
CA ILE A 531 15.69 -4.86 28.78
C ILE A 531 16.12 -4.11 27.51
N TRP A 532 17.01 -3.14 27.64
CA TRP A 532 17.44 -2.26 26.55
C TRP A 532 18.73 -2.70 25.85
N ASN A 533 19.18 -3.93 26.10
CA ASN A 533 20.32 -4.55 25.45
C ASN A 533 20.25 -6.06 25.60
N ILE A 534 21.00 -6.78 24.78
CA ILE A 534 21.26 -8.21 25.01
C ILE A 534 22.65 -8.41 25.62
N SER A 535 23.01 -9.66 25.89
CA SER A 535 24.42 -9.99 26.17
C SER A 535 25.27 -9.72 24.93
N LEU A 536 26.47 -9.18 25.14
CA LEU A 536 27.39 -8.88 24.06
C LEU A 536 27.66 -10.14 23.23
N THR A 537 27.30 -10.09 21.95
CA THR A 537 27.34 -11.25 21.05
C THR A 537 28.01 -10.83 19.74
N SER A 538 28.96 -11.62 19.25
CA SER A 538 29.59 -11.36 17.94
C SER A 538 28.54 -11.38 16.83
N GLY A 539 28.56 -10.36 15.97
CA GLY A 539 27.62 -10.18 14.87
C GLY A 539 27.51 -8.72 14.44
N THR A 540 27.35 -8.49 13.13
CA THR A 540 27.25 -7.13 12.59
C THR A 540 26.00 -6.42 13.11
N ASN A 541 26.20 -5.34 13.86
CA ASN A 541 25.12 -4.51 14.37
C ASN A 541 24.60 -3.51 13.33
N ILE A 542 23.49 -2.85 13.64
CA ILE A 542 22.76 -1.97 12.73
C ILE A 542 23.56 -0.75 12.27
N VAL A 543 24.63 -0.37 12.98
CA VAL A 543 25.55 0.70 12.59
C VAL A 543 26.87 0.18 12.02
N GLY A 544 26.95 -1.12 11.69
CA GLY A 544 28.10 -1.74 11.03
C GLY A 544 29.23 -2.20 11.95
N GLY A 545 29.07 -2.08 13.27
CA GLY A 545 30.02 -2.60 14.27
C GLY A 545 29.97 -4.13 14.40
N PRO A 546 31.01 -4.77 14.97
CA PRO A 546 31.20 -6.22 14.91
C PRO A 546 30.44 -7.01 15.99
N ASN A 547 29.79 -6.32 16.94
CA ASN A 547 29.06 -6.94 18.03
C ASN A 547 27.65 -6.38 18.19
N LEU A 548 26.69 -7.27 18.43
CA LEU A 548 25.35 -6.95 18.91
C LEU A 548 25.40 -6.67 20.42
N GLY A 549 24.66 -5.65 20.84
CA GLY A 549 24.60 -5.22 22.24
C GLY A 549 23.29 -4.52 22.54
N GLY A 550 23.36 -3.21 22.79
CA GLY A 550 22.24 -2.32 23.03
C GLY A 550 21.79 -1.58 21.77
N ASN A 551 21.41 -0.33 21.92
CA ASN A 551 20.85 0.51 20.85
C ASN A 551 21.80 1.67 20.51
N PHE A 552 21.63 2.23 19.32
CA PHE A 552 22.32 3.43 18.88
C PHE A 552 21.45 4.66 19.16
N TRP A 553 21.92 5.54 20.05
CA TRP A 553 21.22 6.72 20.53
C TRP A 553 21.77 7.98 19.88
N ALA A 554 21.12 8.42 18.81
CA ALA A 554 21.49 9.59 18.01
C ALA A 554 20.49 10.73 18.16
N THR A 555 20.90 11.93 17.74
CA THR A 555 20.00 13.06 17.52
C THR A 555 20.27 13.66 16.13
N PRO A 556 19.27 14.35 15.51
CA PRO A 556 19.43 14.86 14.14
C PRO A 556 20.59 15.86 13.96
N ASN A 557 21.01 16.53 15.03
CA ASN A 557 22.13 17.47 15.08
C ASN A 557 23.48 16.81 15.46
N SER A 558 23.56 15.48 15.42
CA SER A 558 24.76 14.70 15.71
C SER A 558 25.30 14.83 17.14
N THR A 559 24.46 15.15 18.11
CA THR A 559 24.84 15.31 19.53
C THR A 559 24.34 14.17 20.42
N GLY A 560 23.79 13.10 19.85
CA GLY A 560 23.27 11.97 20.62
C GLY A 560 24.36 11.26 21.43
N PHE A 561 23.95 10.49 22.43
CA PHE A 561 24.86 9.77 23.32
C PHE A 561 25.86 8.90 22.53
N SER A 562 25.35 8.06 21.63
CA SER A 562 26.18 7.17 20.81
C SER A 562 27.08 7.91 19.82
N GLN A 563 26.74 9.15 19.48
CA GLN A 563 27.51 10.00 18.56
C GLN A 563 28.65 10.75 19.26
N THR A 564 28.58 10.91 20.57
CA THR A 564 29.54 11.70 21.37
C THR A 564 30.38 10.86 22.33
N HIS A 565 29.98 9.61 22.62
CA HIS A 565 30.71 8.72 23.52
C HIS A 565 31.76 7.89 22.78
N ALA A 566 32.89 7.65 23.45
CA ALA A 566 33.99 6.84 22.93
C ALA A 566 33.59 5.37 22.83
N ASP A 567 34.01 4.73 21.74
CA ASP A 567 33.96 3.28 21.52
C ASP A 567 35.00 2.57 22.40
N ARG A 568 34.65 1.40 22.95
CA ARG A 568 35.57 0.48 23.65
C ARG A 568 36.56 -0.20 22.68
N GLY A 569 36.36 -0.03 21.37
CA GLY A 569 37.11 -0.69 20.30
C GLY A 569 36.41 -1.93 19.75
N ASP A 570 35.18 -2.17 20.17
CA ASP A 570 34.36 -3.34 19.84
C ASP A 570 32.98 -2.97 19.28
N GLY A 571 32.74 -1.68 19.04
CA GLY A 571 31.47 -1.13 18.53
C GLY A 571 30.48 -0.75 19.63
N ILE A 572 30.89 -0.76 20.90
CA ILE A 572 30.07 -0.44 22.06
C ILE A 572 30.63 0.77 22.81
N CYS A 573 29.75 1.67 23.26
CA CYS A 573 30.12 2.84 24.04
C CYS A 573 30.78 2.45 25.37
N THR A 574 31.76 3.23 25.81
CA THR A 574 32.41 3.06 27.11
C THR A 574 31.43 3.21 28.28
N GLY A 575 30.41 4.07 28.18
CA GLY A 575 29.37 4.28 29.19
C GLY A 575 28.01 3.64 28.87
N SER A 576 27.15 3.52 29.89
CA SER A 576 25.73 3.13 29.77
C SER A 576 24.81 4.33 29.53
N PHE A 577 23.68 4.10 28.88
CA PHE A 577 22.66 5.13 28.64
C PHE A 577 21.40 4.88 29.47
N THR A 578 21.09 5.78 30.40
CA THR A 578 19.90 5.67 31.26
C THR A 578 18.78 6.55 30.72
N LEU A 579 17.65 5.94 30.38
CA LEU A 579 16.46 6.59 29.86
C LEU A 579 15.58 7.15 31.00
N ALA A 580 15.37 6.31 32.02
CA ALA A 580 14.56 6.58 33.20
C ALA A 580 15.00 5.65 34.35
N PRO A 581 14.54 5.85 35.60
CA PRO A 581 14.85 4.94 36.69
C PRO A 581 14.47 3.49 36.35
N GLY A 582 15.45 2.58 36.43
CA GLY A 582 15.27 1.17 36.06
C GLY A 582 15.23 0.87 34.56
N GLN A 583 15.42 1.88 33.70
CA GLN A 583 15.41 1.77 32.24
C GLN A 583 16.79 2.20 31.72
N THR A 584 17.74 1.26 31.66
CA THR A 584 19.12 1.53 31.25
C THR A 584 19.56 0.58 30.15
N ASP A 585 20.13 1.13 29.10
CA ASP A 585 20.91 0.41 28.10
C ASP A 585 22.36 0.32 28.58
N TYR A 586 22.79 -0.89 28.93
CA TYR A 586 24.13 -1.15 29.46
C TYR A 586 25.20 -1.33 28.39
N LEU A 587 24.81 -1.55 27.13
CA LEU A 587 25.73 -1.76 26.01
C LEU A 587 25.36 -0.89 24.80
N PRO A 588 25.22 0.45 24.94
CA PRO A 588 24.87 1.31 23.82
C PRO A 588 25.84 1.14 22.66
N LEU A 589 25.33 1.10 21.43
CA LEU A 589 26.17 1.02 20.24
C LEU A 589 26.94 2.34 20.07
N ALA A 590 28.22 2.27 19.70
CA ALA A 590 29.06 3.43 19.42
C ALA A 590 29.09 3.73 17.91
N VAL A 591 29.47 4.96 17.53
CA VAL A 591 29.85 5.25 16.15
C VAL A 591 31.04 4.37 15.80
N TRP A 592 30.82 3.39 14.93
CA TRP A 592 31.86 2.47 14.49
C TRP A 592 32.80 3.16 13.51
N SER A 593 33.77 3.87 14.06
CA SER A 593 34.81 4.58 13.30
C SER A 593 36.10 3.74 13.28
N HIS A 594 36.07 2.59 12.61
CA HIS A 594 37.36 1.95 12.25
C HIS A 594 38.11 2.85 11.25
N PRO A 595 39.45 2.92 11.34
CA PRO A 595 40.24 3.64 10.34
C PRO A 595 39.99 3.00 8.98
N LEU A 596 39.52 3.82 8.03
CA LEU A 596 39.46 3.43 6.63
C LEU A 596 40.88 3.01 6.22
N THR A 597 41.04 1.79 5.72
CA THR A 597 42.33 1.26 5.30
C THR A 597 42.21 0.75 3.87
N ALA A 598 42.95 1.37 2.96
CA ALA A 598 42.93 1.05 1.55
C ALA A 598 43.74 -0.23 1.30
N GLY A 599 43.19 -1.14 0.50
CA GLY A 599 43.83 -2.41 0.14
C GLY A 599 43.39 -2.87 -1.22
N PHE A 600 44.29 -3.49 -1.97
CA PHE A 600 43.93 -4.14 -3.23
C PHE A 600 44.85 -5.30 -3.58
N ASP A 601 44.42 -6.12 -4.52
CA ASP A 601 45.24 -7.08 -5.24
C ASP A 601 44.95 -7.08 -6.76
N GLY A 602 45.73 -7.84 -7.53
CA GLY A 602 45.53 -8.03 -8.96
C GLY A 602 45.66 -9.50 -9.35
N ASN A 603 44.83 -9.97 -10.28
CA ASN A 603 44.85 -11.38 -10.71
C ASN A 603 46.19 -11.80 -11.36
N VAL A 604 46.89 -10.86 -12.00
CA VAL A 604 48.25 -11.02 -12.55
C VAL A 604 49.05 -9.74 -12.32
N THR A 605 50.35 -9.87 -12.04
CA THR A 605 51.26 -8.74 -11.79
C THR A 605 52.36 -8.59 -12.83
N GLN A 606 52.44 -9.50 -13.80
CA GLN A 606 53.42 -9.45 -14.88
C GLN A 606 52.95 -10.13 -16.16
N GLY A 607 53.43 -9.67 -17.32
CA GLY A 607 53.08 -10.24 -18.62
C GLY A 607 53.64 -9.48 -19.82
N VAL A 608 53.15 -9.81 -21.02
CA VAL A 608 53.51 -9.11 -22.28
C VAL A 608 52.35 -8.19 -22.67
N PRO A 609 52.59 -6.94 -23.09
CA PRO A 609 51.52 -6.08 -23.58
C PRO A 609 50.83 -6.63 -24.83
N PRO A 610 49.51 -6.42 -25.00
CA PRO A 610 48.60 -5.82 -24.02
C PRO A 610 48.31 -6.78 -22.86
N LEU A 611 48.54 -6.35 -21.61
CA LEU A 611 48.29 -7.13 -20.40
C LEU A 611 47.02 -6.62 -19.71
N SER A 612 45.96 -7.43 -19.70
CA SER A 612 44.72 -7.15 -18.97
C SER A 612 44.82 -7.66 -17.54
N VAL A 613 44.60 -6.79 -16.56
CA VAL A 613 44.63 -7.07 -15.12
C VAL A 613 43.25 -6.77 -14.53
N LEU A 614 42.68 -7.74 -13.82
CA LEU A 614 41.53 -7.53 -12.94
C LEU A 614 42.05 -7.14 -11.56
N PHE A 615 41.68 -5.96 -11.10
CA PHE A 615 41.96 -5.49 -9.75
C PHE A 615 40.81 -5.82 -8.81
N THR A 616 41.14 -6.27 -7.61
CA THR A 616 40.18 -6.58 -6.55
C THR A 616 40.42 -5.65 -5.36
N ASP A 617 39.39 -4.93 -4.94
CA ASP A 617 39.38 -4.15 -3.70
C ASP A 617 39.40 -5.07 -2.48
N THR A 618 40.31 -4.80 -1.56
CA THR A 618 40.42 -5.48 -0.26
C THR A 618 40.43 -4.48 0.90
N SER A 619 39.92 -3.27 0.66
CA SER A 619 39.89 -2.20 1.65
C SER A 619 38.93 -2.51 2.82
N SER A 620 39.22 -1.98 4.01
CA SER A 620 38.39 -2.11 5.21
C SER A 620 37.91 -0.75 5.72
N GLY A 621 36.83 -0.72 6.50
CA GLY A 621 36.26 0.53 7.04
C GLY A 621 35.12 1.13 6.21
N GLN A 622 34.39 0.28 5.47
CA GLN A 622 33.22 0.64 4.64
C GLN A 622 33.47 1.78 3.64
N PRO A 623 34.41 1.60 2.68
CA PRO A 623 34.55 2.53 1.57
C PRO A 623 33.27 2.62 0.75
N THR A 624 32.97 3.82 0.26
CA THR A 624 31.82 4.12 -0.62
C THR A 624 32.25 4.66 -1.99
N HIS A 625 33.51 5.07 -2.12
CA HIS A 625 34.09 5.63 -3.34
C HIS A 625 35.51 5.07 -3.54
N TRP A 626 35.88 4.82 -4.80
CA TRP A 626 37.20 4.32 -5.21
C TRP A 626 37.80 5.24 -6.26
N ASN A 627 39.11 5.46 -6.20
CA ASN A 627 39.86 6.23 -7.16
C ASN A 627 41.18 5.50 -7.45
N TRP A 628 41.20 4.79 -8.57
CA TRP A 628 42.35 4.04 -9.05
C TRP A 628 43.24 4.91 -9.92
N ASN A 629 44.55 4.80 -9.76
CA ASN A 629 45.53 5.28 -10.72
C ASN A 629 46.44 4.10 -11.07
N PHE A 630 46.41 3.70 -12.35
CA PHE A 630 47.14 2.51 -12.81
C PHE A 630 48.62 2.78 -13.10
N GLY A 631 49.08 4.03 -13.01
CA GLY A 631 50.49 4.41 -13.19
C GLY A 631 50.92 4.59 -14.65
N ASP A 632 50.01 4.49 -15.61
CA ASP A 632 50.21 4.76 -17.05
C ASP A 632 49.47 6.03 -17.53
N GLY A 633 48.86 6.77 -16.60
CA GLY A 633 48.06 7.97 -16.87
C GLY A 633 46.55 7.72 -16.89
N SER A 634 46.10 6.46 -16.84
CA SER A 634 44.68 6.11 -16.75
C SER A 634 44.20 5.95 -15.30
N VAL A 635 42.89 6.12 -15.11
CA VAL A 635 42.21 6.08 -13.81
C VAL A 635 40.88 5.30 -13.90
N SER A 636 40.34 4.86 -12.77
CA SER A 636 38.99 4.26 -12.67
C SER A 636 38.31 4.57 -11.34
N HIS A 637 36.98 4.53 -11.33
CA HIS A 637 36.14 4.71 -10.15
C HIS A 637 35.31 3.46 -9.79
N GLU A 638 35.49 2.37 -10.51
CA GLU A 638 34.85 1.09 -10.19
C GLU A 638 35.50 0.46 -8.95
N GLN A 639 34.72 -0.30 -8.16
CA GLN A 639 35.27 -1.02 -7.01
C GLN A 639 36.30 -2.08 -7.44
N ASN A 640 36.03 -2.83 -8.52
CA ASN A 640 36.88 -3.91 -9.01
C ASN A 640 37.13 -3.76 -10.53
N PRO A 641 38.00 -2.82 -10.97
CA PRO A 641 38.17 -2.51 -12.38
C PRO A 641 39.00 -3.55 -13.13
N VAL A 642 38.77 -3.67 -14.44
CA VAL A 642 39.68 -4.34 -15.38
C VAL A 642 40.46 -3.28 -16.16
N HIS A 643 41.79 -3.33 -16.12
CA HIS A 643 42.65 -2.38 -16.83
C HIS A 643 43.65 -3.09 -17.75
N THR A 644 43.91 -2.51 -18.93
CA THR A 644 44.83 -3.08 -19.94
C THR A 644 46.06 -2.22 -20.15
N TYR A 645 47.24 -2.75 -19.83
CA TYR A 645 48.53 -2.10 -20.05
C TYR A 645 49.05 -2.40 -21.46
N SER A 646 49.08 -1.38 -22.32
CA SER A 646 49.44 -1.50 -23.75
C SER A 646 50.94 -1.34 -24.06
N GLY A 647 51.71 -0.72 -23.16
CA GLY A 647 53.15 -0.51 -23.29
C GLY A 647 53.98 -1.42 -22.40
N ILE A 648 55.27 -1.54 -22.70
CA ILE A 648 56.28 -2.16 -21.82
C ILE A 648 56.60 -1.16 -20.70
N GLY A 649 56.61 -1.60 -19.44
CA GLY A 649 56.85 -0.72 -18.31
C GLY A 649 56.73 -1.38 -16.94
N ARG A 650 57.07 -0.61 -15.90
CA ARG A 650 56.79 -0.93 -14.51
C ARG A 650 55.83 0.11 -13.97
N TYR A 651 54.61 -0.30 -13.70
CA TYR A 651 53.51 0.59 -13.34
C TYR A 651 53.26 0.57 -11.84
N THR A 652 53.16 1.77 -11.25
CA THR A 652 52.83 1.94 -9.84
C THR A 652 51.33 2.14 -9.72
N VAL A 653 50.65 1.18 -9.10
CA VAL A 653 49.19 1.23 -8.92
C VAL A 653 48.88 1.88 -7.57
N THR A 654 47.95 2.83 -7.58
CA THR A 654 47.44 3.52 -6.40
C THR A 654 45.94 3.33 -6.33
N LEU A 655 45.43 3.02 -5.14
CA LEU A 655 44.00 3.07 -4.82
C LEU A 655 43.80 4.04 -3.66
N GLU A 656 42.98 5.04 -3.88
CA GLU A 656 42.39 5.88 -2.84
C GLU A 656 40.94 5.45 -2.62
N VAL A 657 40.57 5.21 -1.37
CA VAL A 657 39.18 4.94 -1.00
C VAL A 657 38.64 6.04 -0.10
N THR A 658 37.34 6.30 -0.15
CA THR A 658 36.67 7.28 0.71
C THR A 658 35.37 6.70 1.27
N ASP A 659 35.11 6.90 2.56
CA ASP A 659 33.86 6.47 3.21
C ASP A 659 32.75 7.53 3.16
N SER A 660 31.56 7.20 3.65
CA SER A 660 30.40 8.10 3.67
C SER A 660 30.57 9.34 4.56
N THR A 661 31.57 9.35 5.44
CA THR A 661 31.91 10.47 6.34
C THR A 661 32.96 11.40 5.73
N GLY A 662 33.49 11.07 4.55
CA GLY A 662 34.53 11.83 3.87
C GLY A 662 35.94 11.53 4.36
N ARG A 663 36.16 10.48 5.16
CA ARG A 663 37.50 10.01 5.50
C ARG A 663 38.08 9.28 4.28
N SER A 664 39.36 9.49 3.99
CA SER A 664 40.07 8.80 2.91
C SER A 664 41.32 8.08 3.41
N ASP A 665 41.68 7.00 2.73
CA ASP A 665 42.97 6.34 2.88
C ASP A 665 43.50 5.95 1.50
N ILE A 666 44.83 5.87 1.37
CA ILE A 666 45.52 5.66 0.10
C ILE A 666 46.57 4.57 0.26
N ILE A 667 46.47 3.56 -0.61
CA ILE A 667 47.51 2.53 -0.76
C ILE A 667 48.19 2.69 -2.12
N ARG A 668 49.52 2.68 -2.10
CA ARG A 668 50.37 2.76 -3.31
C ARG A 668 51.31 1.57 -3.34
N LYS A 669 51.27 0.77 -4.41
CA LYS A 669 52.20 -0.34 -4.66
C LYS A 669 53.14 -0.02 -5.83
N PRO A 670 54.39 0.43 -5.57
CA PRO A 670 55.35 0.78 -6.61
C PRO A 670 55.72 -0.42 -7.50
N GLY A 671 55.62 -0.25 -8.81
CA GLY A 671 55.95 -1.31 -9.77
C GLY A 671 55.13 -2.59 -9.61
N PHE A 672 53.90 -2.48 -9.12
CA PHE A 672 52.99 -3.61 -8.89
C PHE A 672 52.71 -4.40 -10.16
N ILE A 673 52.61 -3.73 -11.31
CA ILE A 673 52.47 -4.37 -12.62
C ILE A 673 53.75 -4.20 -13.44
N VAL A 674 54.26 -5.29 -14.02
CA VAL A 674 55.43 -5.30 -14.90
C VAL A 674 55.10 -5.90 -16.25
N THR A 675 55.13 -5.09 -17.30
CA THR A 675 54.98 -5.58 -18.67
C THR A 675 56.33 -5.62 -19.39
N ASN A 676 56.63 -6.75 -20.04
CA ASN A 676 57.90 -7.02 -20.71
C ASN A 676 57.70 -7.30 -22.21
N GLY A 677 58.71 -6.99 -23.04
CA GLY A 677 58.71 -7.38 -24.45
C GLY A 677 58.95 -8.89 -24.59
N GLY A 678 58.03 -9.60 -25.23
CA GLY A 678 58.21 -11.02 -25.55
C GLY A 678 59.46 -11.26 -26.41
N ARG A 679 60.19 -12.36 -26.18
CA ARG A 679 61.35 -12.74 -26.99
C ARG A 679 60.91 -13.16 -28.39
N VAL A 680 61.35 -12.47 -29.44
CA VAL A 680 61.24 -12.95 -30.82
C VAL A 680 62.46 -13.83 -31.13
N SER A 681 62.27 -15.11 -31.43
CA SER A 681 63.35 -16.00 -31.91
C SER A 681 63.45 -15.94 -33.45
N GLY A 682 64.69 -15.91 -33.96
CA GLY A 682 64.99 -15.79 -35.41
C GLY A 682 66.10 -14.76 -35.68
N PRO A 683 66.64 -14.64 -36.91
CA PRO A 683 67.79 -13.77 -37.23
C PRO A 683 67.47 -12.26 -37.25
N ASN A 684 66.23 -11.90 -36.92
CA ASN A 684 65.73 -10.54 -37.03
C ASN A 684 65.63 -9.86 -35.65
N GLY A 685 65.73 -8.54 -35.63
CA GLY A 685 65.47 -7.68 -34.48
C GLY A 685 64.22 -6.83 -34.66
N MET A 686 64.01 -5.91 -33.72
CA MET A 686 62.91 -4.96 -33.74
C MET A 686 63.49 -3.55 -33.75
N ILE A 687 62.87 -2.63 -34.50
CA ILE A 687 63.27 -1.21 -34.50
C ILE A 687 62.11 -0.32 -34.09
N TRP A 688 62.44 0.74 -33.37
CA TRP A 688 61.50 1.80 -33.02
C TRP A 688 62.08 3.15 -33.47
N ILE A 689 61.28 3.91 -34.23
CA ILE A 689 61.68 5.17 -34.86
C ILE A 689 60.60 6.22 -34.61
N SER A 690 60.98 7.39 -34.13
CA SER A 690 60.09 8.55 -34.00
C SER A 690 60.74 9.80 -34.59
N SER A 691 59.93 10.72 -35.11
CA SER A 691 60.41 12.01 -35.62
C SER A 691 59.60 13.21 -35.14
N THR A 692 60.15 14.41 -35.36
CA THR A 692 59.42 15.68 -35.26
C THR A 692 59.66 16.49 -36.54
N PRO A 693 58.59 16.86 -37.29
CA PRO A 693 57.18 16.47 -37.07
C PRO A 693 56.94 14.95 -37.21
N SER A 694 55.80 14.45 -36.70
CA SER A 694 55.36 13.06 -36.87
C SER A 694 54.97 12.74 -38.33
N ASP A 695 54.60 11.50 -38.62
CA ASP A 695 54.11 11.06 -39.94
C ASP A 695 55.15 11.21 -41.08
N ALA A 696 56.44 11.21 -40.75
CA ALA A 696 57.51 11.13 -41.73
C ALA A 696 57.64 9.69 -42.26
N LEU A 697 57.88 9.54 -43.56
CA LEU A 697 58.10 8.25 -44.20
C LEU A 697 59.43 7.65 -43.74
N VAL A 698 59.42 6.36 -43.43
CA VAL A 698 60.59 5.63 -42.91
C VAL A 698 60.98 4.51 -43.87
N TYR A 699 62.25 4.53 -44.27
CA TYR A 699 62.89 3.50 -45.08
C TYR A 699 64.06 2.87 -44.33
N VAL A 700 64.23 1.55 -44.45
CA VAL A 700 65.37 0.82 -43.90
C VAL A 700 66.04 0.02 -44.99
N ASP A 701 67.34 0.27 -45.20
CA ASP A 701 68.12 -0.24 -46.33
C ASP A 701 67.40 -0.04 -47.69
N GLY A 702 66.68 1.08 -47.83
CA GLY A 702 65.91 1.45 -49.03
C GLY A 702 64.48 0.88 -49.12
N ALA A 703 64.08 -0.03 -48.23
CA ALA A 703 62.72 -0.58 -48.21
C ALA A 703 61.79 0.29 -47.34
N TYR A 704 60.62 0.64 -47.88
CA TYR A 704 59.60 1.39 -47.13
C TYR A 704 58.99 0.52 -46.01
N LEU A 705 58.99 1.04 -44.78
CA LEU A 705 58.44 0.32 -43.62
C LEU A 705 57.21 0.99 -42.98
N GLY A 706 56.92 2.26 -43.29
CA GLY A 706 55.78 2.97 -42.73
C GLY A 706 56.08 4.42 -42.40
N VAL A 707 55.31 5.01 -41.47
CA VAL A 707 55.48 6.39 -41.00
C VAL A 707 55.77 6.47 -39.50
N THR A 708 56.48 7.51 -39.06
CA THR A 708 56.79 7.73 -37.63
C THR A 708 55.56 8.17 -36.81
N PRO A 709 55.40 7.74 -35.55
CA PRO A 709 56.24 6.77 -34.85
C PRO A 709 56.01 5.35 -35.37
N LEU A 710 57.09 4.68 -35.76
CA LEU A 710 57.06 3.35 -36.35
C LEU A 710 57.65 2.32 -35.38
N GLN A 711 56.92 1.24 -35.17
CA GLN A 711 57.44 0.01 -34.58
C GLN A 711 57.42 -1.09 -35.64
N SER A 712 58.59 -1.55 -36.08
CA SER A 712 58.70 -2.64 -37.05
C SER A 712 59.39 -3.85 -36.44
N VAL A 713 58.75 -5.01 -36.60
CA VAL A 713 59.29 -6.32 -36.24
C VAL A 713 59.85 -7.00 -37.48
N GLY A 714 60.88 -7.84 -37.33
CA GLY A 714 61.39 -8.62 -38.46
C GLY A 714 62.48 -7.93 -39.29
N VAL A 715 63.09 -6.86 -38.78
CA VAL A 715 64.24 -6.21 -39.46
C VAL A 715 65.48 -7.08 -39.27
N PRO A 716 66.19 -7.50 -40.34
CA PRO A 716 67.37 -8.36 -40.21
C PRO A 716 68.43 -7.77 -39.29
N ALA A 717 69.03 -8.58 -38.42
CA ALA A 717 70.09 -8.10 -37.52
C ALA A 717 71.31 -7.59 -38.31
N GLY A 718 72.02 -6.60 -37.74
CA GLY A 718 73.16 -5.91 -38.37
C GLY A 718 73.01 -4.39 -38.33
N ILE A 719 74.03 -3.69 -38.83
CA ILE A 719 73.95 -2.23 -39.02
C ILE A 719 73.00 -1.98 -40.20
N ARG A 720 71.92 -1.24 -39.95
CA ARG A 720 70.90 -0.89 -40.96
C ARG A 720 70.89 0.61 -41.18
N GLN A 721 70.84 1.02 -42.44
CA GLN A 721 70.65 2.42 -42.80
C GLN A 721 69.17 2.76 -42.64
N VAL A 722 68.88 3.84 -41.90
CA VAL A 722 67.55 4.37 -41.70
C VAL A 722 67.49 5.72 -42.39
N HIS A 723 66.53 5.86 -43.30
CA HIS A 723 66.25 7.11 -44.01
C HIS A 723 64.84 7.57 -43.68
N VAL A 724 64.71 8.81 -43.19
CA VAL A 724 63.44 9.41 -42.78
C VAL A 724 63.24 10.69 -43.57
N THR A 725 62.11 10.79 -44.26
CA THR A 725 61.80 11.90 -45.17
C THR A 725 60.36 12.39 -44.99
N LYS A 726 60.15 13.69 -45.22
CA LYS A 726 58.83 14.32 -45.22
C LYS A 726 58.81 15.54 -46.14
N ASP A 727 57.78 15.67 -46.95
CA ASP A 727 57.59 16.82 -47.85
C ASP A 727 57.72 18.16 -47.09
N GLY A 728 58.55 19.06 -47.63
CA GLY A 728 58.84 20.36 -47.03
C GLY A 728 59.95 20.37 -45.97
N TYR A 729 60.58 19.23 -45.69
CA TYR A 729 61.69 19.11 -44.74
C TYR A 729 62.92 18.46 -45.36
N HIS A 730 64.10 18.75 -44.80
CA HIS A 730 65.35 18.09 -45.15
C HIS A 730 65.35 16.64 -44.66
N ASP A 731 65.77 15.73 -45.53
CA ASP A 731 65.89 14.30 -45.22
C ASP A 731 66.91 14.04 -44.12
N TRP A 732 66.63 13.02 -43.30
CA TRP A 732 67.56 12.51 -42.31
C TRP A 732 67.99 11.09 -42.67
N THR A 733 69.29 10.82 -42.60
CA THR A 733 69.84 9.47 -42.77
C THR A 733 70.77 9.14 -41.61
N GLY A 734 70.61 7.97 -41.02
CA GLY A 734 71.47 7.46 -39.96
C GLY A 734 71.60 5.95 -40.01
N TYR A 735 72.37 5.39 -39.08
CA TYR A 735 72.58 3.95 -38.97
C TYR A 735 72.18 3.47 -37.58
N VAL A 736 71.53 2.32 -37.51
CA VAL A 736 71.16 1.67 -36.24
C VAL A 736 71.67 0.24 -36.23
N GLN A 737 72.32 -0.15 -35.13
CA GLN A 737 72.68 -1.55 -34.91
C GLN A 737 71.44 -2.32 -34.48
N VAL A 738 70.85 -3.07 -35.40
CA VAL A 738 69.72 -3.96 -35.11
C VAL A 738 70.25 -5.23 -34.48
N ARG A 739 69.92 -5.47 -33.21
CA ARG A 739 70.30 -6.68 -32.48
C ARG A 739 69.20 -7.72 -32.53
N GLN A 740 69.60 -8.98 -32.69
CA GLN A 740 68.69 -10.12 -32.72
C GLN A 740 67.80 -10.13 -31.48
N GLY A 741 66.47 -10.20 -31.67
CA GLY A 741 65.49 -10.33 -30.59
C GLY A 741 65.39 -9.14 -29.61
N VAL A 742 66.04 -8.00 -29.88
CA VAL A 742 66.03 -6.80 -29.01
C VAL A 742 65.53 -5.58 -29.77
N PHE A 743 64.85 -4.67 -29.07
CA PHE A 743 64.51 -3.34 -29.60
C PHE A 743 65.75 -2.49 -29.79
N SER A 744 65.95 -2.04 -31.02
CA SER A 744 67.00 -1.10 -31.38
C SER A 744 66.34 0.25 -31.65
N TYR A 745 66.73 1.23 -30.84
CA TYR A 745 66.12 2.56 -30.86
C TYR A 745 66.95 3.47 -31.75
N VAL A 746 66.30 4.07 -32.76
CA VAL A 746 66.88 5.20 -33.48
C VAL A 746 66.68 6.44 -32.61
N PRO A 747 67.74 7.23 -32.30
CA PRO A 747 67.57 8.50 -31.61
C PRO A 747 66.51 9.34 -32.32
N LYS A 748 65.66 10.02 -31.55
CA LYS A 748 64.53 10.80 -32.09
C LYS A 748 65.01 11.70 -33.24
N VAL A 749 64.41 11.52 -34.41
CA VAL A 749 64.79 12.26 -35.62
C VAL A 749 64.12 13.63 -35.61
N VAL A 750 64.91 14.70 -35.75
CA VAL A 750 64.38 16.06 -35.92
C VAL A 750 64.62 16.46 -37.36
N LEU A 751 63.54 16.60 -38.13
CA LEU A 751 63.60 17.08 -39.51
C LEU A 751 63.46 18.60 -39.51
N TRP A 752 64.37 19.28 -40.20
CA TRP A 752 64.37 20.73 -40.31
C TRP A 752 63.64 21.16 -41.58
N PRO A 753 62.81 22.22 -41.56
CA PRO A 753 62.15 22.73 -42.76
C PRO A 753 63.17 23.12 -43.85
N ASN A 754 62.81 22.90 -45.12
CA ASN A 754 63.62 23.26 -46.30
C ASN A 754 63.74 24.78 -46.51
#